data_AF-A0A8J4X759-F1
#
_entry.id   AF-A0A8J4X759-F1
#
_cell.length_a   1.000
_cell.length_b   1.000
_cell.length_c   1.000
_cell.angle_alpha   90.00
_cell.angle_beta   90.00
_cell.angle_gamma   90.00
#
_symmetry.space_group_name_H-M   'P 1'
#
loop_
_entity.id
_entity.type
_entity.pdbx_description
1 polymer ?
#
loop_
_entity_poly.entity_id
_entity_poly.type
_entity_poly.pdbx_seq_one_letter_code
_entity_poly.pdbx_strand_id
1 'polypeptide(L)'
;MEFTIHEINNRSDLLPGITLGYQIHDSCSTVARAIKVAFQHANGLEPDFNSTDSCSNLASAAVTAVIGDSASTQSISIARVLGLFGIPLVSHYSTCSCLSDKHQYPAFFRTIPSDQHQAAALARMVKHFGWTWIGAVRSDTDYGNYGMASFLKAAQGEGICVEYSESFYRTQPRSKLERVANVIRTSTARVIIAFMASGDIRLLLEELSRQPLPPLQWIGSETWITDSDFLRYNMCAGAIGFAVPRSVIPGLREFLIDLTPAKALESPLLMEFWEKSFNCYLKKRINNTEAKRECDGSEDIHTLQNPYTDTSQLRITNMVYKATMDFRELRFARALEFAIHEINNRTDILPGIKLGYQIYDSCFTVPMAVKIALQFASGLEPVFEYTNSCSESSEAAATAVIGDSTSTQSSSIARVLSLFGIPEVSHYATCPCLSDKTQYPTFLRTMPNDLHQANAVVKMVKHFGWTWIGAVFTDTDYGHSRMASFVKAAQAQGICVAYTEAFFRTQPRSKLERVVNVIRSSTARVVVAFIASADIRLILEELSQQPSTLLQWIGVETWIADPDFLQYKICAGAIGFAVPRSVIPGLHDFLLDLTLSRAKESPLLTEFWEKSFNCNLQRRTDDTEGTRECNGNEDIHTLKNPYTDTSQLRITSNVYKATYALAHAIHKLICNDKKCKKNIKVSPWQVLEQLKKLNFTTRNGLHVSFDSNGDPPALLELVNWQFNKDGHLDFMTVGQYDSLRPRGQEFTLSGNISWAGGQMKVPVSLCSESCPPGTRKAIQKQRPVCCFNCIPCSEGEISNETDSLDCLHCPPEFWPNNKQDSCLPKPVEFLSWNETLGIILALFSIAGAFMAVC
;
A
#
# COMPACT_ATOMS: atom_id res chain seq x y z
N MET A 1 15.25 -25.56 22.11
CA MET A 1 15.59 -24.23 22.66
C MET A 1 16.42 -24.40 23.92
N GLU A 2 15.84 -24.91 25.00
CA GLU A 2 16.52 -25.12 26.29
C GLU A 2 17.87 -25.85 26.20
N PHE A 3 17.90 -27.04 25.57
CA PHE A 3 19.15 -27.78 25.29
C PHE A 3 20.25 -26.90 24.67
N THR A 4 19.91 -26.11 23.66
CA THR A 4 20.85 -25.23 22.95
C THR A 4 21.35 -24.10 23.85
N ILE A 5 20.51 -23.58 24.74
CA ILE A 5 20.92 -22.57 25.72
C ILE A 5 21.85 -23.17 26.77
N HIS A 6 21.58 -24.39 27.23
CA HIS A 6 22.48 -25.13 28.11
C HIS A 6 23.84 -25.40 27.44
N GLU A 7 23.85 -25.79 26.16
CA GLU A 7 25.08 -25.97 25.37
C GLU A 7 25.89 -24.67 25.24
N ILE A 8 25.22 -23.54 24.93
CA ILE A 8 25.86 -22.21 24.83
C ILE A 8 26.41 -21.76 26.19
N ASN A 9 25.64 -21.90 27.28
CA ASN A 9 26.06 -21.48 28.61
C ASN A 9 27.23 -22.31 29.17
N ASN A 10 27.36 -23.56 28.72
CA ASN A 10 28.49 -24.43 29.08
C ASN A 10 29.73 -24.20 28.18
N ARG A 11 29.68 -23.25 27.24
CA ARG A 11 30.75 -22.90 26.30
C ARG A 11 31.38 -21.55 26.63
N SER A 12 32.54 -21.59 27.27
CA SER A 12 33.34 -20.41 27.63
C SER A 12 33.89 -19.62 26.43
N ASP A 13 33.80 -20.17 25.21
CA ASP A 13 34.32 -19.56 23.97
C ASP A 13 33.28 -18.74 23.19
N LEU A 14 31.97 -18.91 23.47
CA LEU A 14 30.91 -18.15 22.81
C LEU A 14 30.54 -16.86 23.55
N LEU A 15 30.35 -16.95 24.87
CA LEU A 15 29.85 -15.86 25.71
C LEU A 15 30.63 -15.81 27.05
N PRO A 16 31.93 -15.46 27.03
CA PRO A 16 32.76 -15.47 28.23
C PRO A 16 32.21 -14.53 29.31
N GLY A 17 31.85 -15.09 30.47
CA GLY A 17 31.31 -14.34 31.61
C GLY A 17 29.83 -13.94 31.51
N ILE A 18 29.11 -14.41 30.48
CA ILE A 18 27.68 -14.12 30.28
C ILE A 18 26.91 -15.45 30.17
N THR A 19 25.79 -15.56 30.88
CA THR A 19 24.85 -16.69 30.74
C THR A 19 23.54 -16.20 30.15
N LEU A 20 22.97 -16.97 29.23
CA LEU A 20 21.68 -16.73 28.62
C LEU A 20 20.56 -17.33 29.48
N GLY A 21 19.63 -16.49 29.94
CA GLY A 21 18.33 -16.92 30.45
C GLY A 21 17.30 -17.07 29.32
N TYR A 22 16.12 -17.62 29.65
CA TYR A 22 15.01 -17.73 28.69
C TYR A 22 13.65 -17.67 29.38
N GLN A 23 12.62 -17.34 28.60
CA GLN A 23 11.21 -17.47 28.93
C GLN A 23 10.51 -18.18 27.76
N ILE A 24 9.57 -19.10 28.05
CA ILE A 24 8.85 -19.88 27.02
C ILE A 24 7.34 -19.73 27.27
N HIS A 25 6.61 -19.38 26.22
CA HIS A 25 5.16 -19.16 26.28
C HIS A 25 4.46 -19.84 25.10
N ASP A 26 3.35 -20.52 25.37
CA ASP A 26 2.48 -21.05 24.33
C ASP A 26 1.56 -19.95 23.75
N SER A 27 1.55 -19.83 22.42
CA SER A 27 0.65 -18.97 21.65
C SER A 27 -0.75 -19.56 21.47
N CYS A 28 -0.94 -20.83 21.83
CA CYS A 28 -2.11 -21.67 21.54
C CYS A 28 -2.46 -21.71 20.04
N SER A 29 -1.49 -21.49 19.13
CA SER A 29 -1.74 -21.22 17.71
C SER A 29 -2.68 -20.02 17.45
N THR A 30 -2.75 -19.02 18.33
CA THR A 30 -3.63 -17.85 18.18
C THR A 30 -2.84 -16.55 18.03
N VAL A 31 -3.25 -15.71 17.06
CA VAL A 31 -2.65 -14.39 16.82
C VAL A 31 -2.76 -13.48 18.06
N ALA A 32 -3.92 -13.46 18.72
CA ALA A 32 -4.14 -12.58 19.87
C ALA A 32 -3.21 -12.91 21.05
N ARG A 33 -2.99 -14.19 21.36
CA ARG A 33 -2.08 -14.61 22.45
C ARG A 33 -0.62 -14.42 22.06
N ALA A 34 -0.26 -14.69 20.80
CA ALA A 34 1.07 -14.41 20.26
C ALA A 34 1.42 -12.91 20.38
N ILE A 35 0.51 -12.01 19.99
CA ILE A 35 0.67 -10.55 20.14
C ILE A 35 0.79 -10.16 21.62
N LYS A 36 -0.09 -10.69 22.49
CA LYS A 36 -0.06 -10.38 23.93
C LYS A 36 1.30 -10.72 24.55
N VAL A 37 1.80 -11.94 24.30
CA VAL A 37 3.09 -12.42 24.81
C VAL A 37 4.26 -11.59 24.24
N ALA A 38 4.25 -11.31 22.94
CA ALA A 38 5.25 -10.45 22.30
C ALA A 38 5.30 -9.06 22.94
N PHE A 39 4.13 -8.48 23.25
CA PHE A 39 4.03 -7.18 23.91
C PHE A 39 4.47 -7.22 25.38
N GLN A 40 4.21 -8.31 26.12
CA GLN A 40 4.72 -8.49 27.48
C GLN A 40 6.26 -8.51 27.50
N HIS A 41 6.88 -9.29 26.60
CA HIS A 41 8.33 -9.36 26.46
C HIS A 41 8.99 -8.07 25.95
N ALA A 42 8.29 -7.28 25.12
CA ALA A 42 8.78 -5.99 24.65
C ALA A 42 8.79 -4.91 25.74
N ASN A 43 7.90 -5.01 26.73
CA ASN A 43 7.76 -4.03 27.81
C ASN A 43 8.43 -4.43 29.14
N GLY A 44 9.00 -5.65 29.23
CA GLY A 44 9.55 -6.18 30.49
C GLY A 44 8.51 -6.36 31.60
N LEU A 45 7.23 -6.51 31.24
CA LEU A 45 6.12 -6.68 32.19
C LEU A 45 5.83 -8.16 32.42
N GLU A 46 6.21 -8.67 33.59
CA GLU A 46 5.81 -10.02 34.02
C GLU A 46 4.29 -10.14 34.19
N PRO A 47 3.71 -11.36 34.06
CA PRO A 47 2.25 -11.55 34.10
C PRO A 47 1.63 -11.44 35.49
N ASP A 48 2.42 -11.60 36.56
CA ASP A 48 1.92 -11.82 37.91
C ASP A 48 1.79 -10.51 38.70
N PHE A 49 0.64 -9.87 38.52
CA PHE A 49 0.19 -8.74 39.34
C PHE A 49 -0.22 -9.20 40.75
N ASN A 50 0.75 -9.54 41.60
CA ASN A 50 0.52 -9.89 43.00
C ASN A 50 0.62 -8.64 43.88
N SER A 51 -0.51 -8.19 44.44
CA SER A 51 -0.68 -6.79 44.90
C SER A 51 -0.15 -6.49 46.31
N THR A 52 0.93 -7.14 46.76
CA THR A 52 1.33 -7.11 48.19
C THR A 52 2.78 -6.77 48.50
N ASP A 53 3.70 -6.78 47.53
CA ASP A 53 5.11 -6.46 47.79
C ASP A 53 5.54 -5.12 47.18
N SER A 54 6.32 -4.37 47.97
CA SER A 54 6.81 -3.03 47.64
C SER A 54 7.72 -3.03 46.43
N CYS A 55 7.67 -1.98 45.61
CA CYS A 55 8.56 -1.79 44.45
C CYS A 55 10.04 -1.71 44.86
N SER A 56 10.70 -2.86 44.92
CA SER A 56 12.15 -3.00 45.07
C SER A 56 12.64 -4.12 44.16
N ASN A 57 13.17 -3.70 43.00
CA ASN A 57 13.95 -4.50 42.04
C ASN A 57 13.23 -5.70 41.38
N LEU A 58 12.62 -5.46 40.21
CA LEU A 58 13.08 -6.07 38.95
C LEU A 58 12.42 -5.38 37.74
N ALA A 59 12.98 -4.23 37.30
CA ALA A 59 12.74 -3.70 35.96
C ALA A 59 13.65 -4.42 34.94
N SER A 60 13.62 -5.76 34.95
CA SER A 60 14.58 -6.60 34.23
C SER A 60 14.16 -6.86 32.80
N ALA A 61 14.79 -6.13 31.89
CA ALA A 61 14.98 -6.44 30.47
C ALA A 61 13.71 -6.71 29.64
N ALA A 62 13.44 -5.80 28.70
CA ALA A 62 12.85 -6.21 27.43
C ALA A 62 13.77 -7.28 26.79
N VAL A 63 13.20 -8.36 26.27
CA VAL A 63 14.01 -9.50 25.80
C VAL A 63 14.89 -9.10 24.60
N THR A 64 16.17 -9.47 24.64
CA THR A 64 17.16 -9.07 23.61
C THR A 64 16.89 -9.69 22.23
N ALA A 65 16.21 -10.84 22.19
CA ALA A 65 15.80 -11.54 20.98
C ALA A 65 14.63 -12.49 21.29
N VAL A 66 13.83 -12.83 20.29
CA VAL A 66 12.75 -13.83 20.42
C VAL A 66 12.94 -14.94 19.38
N ILE A 67 12.87 -16.19 19.84
CA ILE A 67 12.73 -17.34 18.94
C ILE A 67 11.25 -17.47 18.61
N GLY A 68 10.91 -17.26 17.34
CA GLY A 68 9.53 -17.04 16.90
C GLY A 68 8.69 -18.29 16.73
N ASP A 69 7.38 -18.08 16.70
CA ASP A 69 6.35 -19.09 16.47
C ASP A 69 6.62 -19.90 15.20
N SER A 70 6.29 -21.19 15.22
CA SER A 70 6.45 -22.07 14.08
C SER A 70 5.53 -21.68 12.91
N ALA A 71 4.33 -21.16 13.19
CA ALA A 71 3.32 -20.85 12.20
C ALA A 71 3.43 -19.40 11.66
N SER A 72 3.41 -19.27 10.34
CA SER A 72 3.68 -17.98 9.66
C SER A 72 2.72 -16.86 10.06
N THR A 73 1.42 -17.12 10.22
CA THR A 73 0.40 -16.14 10.61
C THR A 73 0.71 -15.49 11.98
N GLN A 74 1.20 -16.30 12.92
CA GLN A 74 1.58 -15.89 14.26
C GLN A 74 2.92 -15.15 14.23
N SER A 75 3.92 -15.67 13.50
CA SER A 75 5.20 -14.98 13.29
C SER A 75 5.07 -13.63 12.57
N ILE A 76 4.18 -13.49 11.60
CA ILE A 76 3.79 -12.20 10.98
C ILE A 76 3.33 -11.21 12.05
N SER A 77 2.48 -11.68 12.96
CA SER A 77 1.87 -10.87 14.01
C SER A 77 2.88 -10.48 15.09
N ILE A 78 3.77 -11.40 15.50
CA ILE A 78 4.86 -11.13 16.44
C ILE A 78 5.89 -10.19 15.80
N ALA A 79 6.30 -10.43 14.55
CA ALA A 79 7.30 -9.61 13.83
C ALA A 79 6.81 -8.17 13.63
N ARG A 80 5.52 -7.97 13.39
CA ARG A 80 4.87 -6.65 13.33
C ARG A 80 4.84 -5.90 14.66
N VAL A 81 5.02 -6.58 15.79
CA VAL A 81 5.10 -5.97 17.12
C VAL A 81 6.55 -5.79 17.54
N LEU A 82 7.34 -6.88 17.60
CA LEU A 82 8.73 -6.86 18.04
C LEU A 82 9.66 -6.08 17.11
N GLY A 83 9.40 -6.12 15.79
CA GLY A 83 10.15 -5.36 14.81
C GLY A 83 10.03 -3.84 14.98
N LEU A 84 8.97 -3.37 15.65
CA LEU A 84 8.84 -1.95 16.03
C LEU A 84 9.89 -1.60 17.10
N PHE A 85 10.10 -2.47 18.07
CA PHE A 85 11.05 -2.31 19.17
C PHE A 85 12.49 -2.67 18.79
N GLY A 86 12.74 -3.07 17.54
CA GLY A 86 14.06 -3.54 17.08
C GLY A 86 14.46 -4.91 17.62
N ILE A 87 13.55 -5.61 18.31
CA ILE A 87 13.79 -6.92 18.89
C ILE A 87 13.77 -7.96 17.75
N PRO A 88 14.88 -8.67 17.48
CA PRO A 88 14.95 -9.65 16.39
C PRO A 88 14.06 -10.86 16.70
N LEU A 89 13.17 -11.19 15.76
CA LEU A 89 12.36 -12.40 15.77
C LEU A 89 12.98 -13.44 14.85
N VAL A 90 13.55 -14.52 15.39
CA VAL A 90 14.12 -15.63 14.61
C VAL A 90 13.14 -16.80 14.62
N SER A 91 12.29 -16.94 13.59
CA SER A 91 11.41 -18.11 13.49
C SER A 91 12.15 -19.32 12.92
N HIS A 92 11.97 -20.47 13.56
CA HIS A 92 12.58 -21.72 13.13
C HIS A 92 11.80 -22.43 12.02
N TYR A 93 10.54 -22.05 11.76
CA TYR A 93 9.64 -22.82 10.89
C TYR A 93 8.61 -22.00 10.09
N SER A 94 8.56 -20.66 10.22
CA SER A 94 7.63 -19.84 9.44
C SER A 94 8.08 -19.62 7.99
N THR A 95 7.53 -20.43 7.09
CA THR A 95 7.90 -20.55 5.67
C THR A 95 7.27 -19.53 4.70
N CYS A 96 6.22 -18.80 5.09
CA CYS A 96 5.48 -17.89 4.19
C CYS A 96 6.41 -17.00 3.35
N SER A 97 6.21 -16.97 2.04
CA SER A 97 6.97 -16.08 1.15
C SER A 97 6.80 -14.60 1.52
N CYS A 98 5.64 -14.24 2.07
CA CYS A 98 5.34 -12.92 2.61
C CYS A 98 6.32 -12.41 3.68
N LEU A 99 6.87 -13.31 4.52
CA LEU A 99 7.82 -12.97 5.58
C LEU A 99 9.24 -12.63 5.07
N SER A 100 9.51 -12.80 3.78
CA SER A 100 10.77 -12.34 3.16
C SER A 100 10.83 -10.82 2.96
N ASP A 101 9.69 -10.12 3.02
CA ASP A 101 9.64 -8.66 2.85
C ASP A 101 10.27 -7.94 4.06
N LYS A 102 11.53 -7.49 3.89
CA LYS A 102 12.27 -6.76 4.93
C LYS A 102 11.78 -5.33 5.16
N HIS A 103 10.89 -4.80 4.32
CA HIS A 103 10.20 -3.52 4.61
C HIS A 103 9.01 -3.74 5.55
N GLN A 104 8.31 -4.87 5.45
CA GLN A 104 7.25 -5.25 6.40
C GLN A 104 7.78 -5.90 7.68
N TYR A 105 8.86 -6.66 7.58
CA TYR A 105 9.40 -7.48 8.69
C TYR A 105 10.93 -7.29 8.83
N PRO A 106 11.42 -6.07 9.14
CA PRO A 106 12.85 -5.74 9.13
C PRO A 106 13.66 -6.56 10.14
N ALA A 107 13.13 -6.73 11.36
CA ALA A 107 13.76 -7.53 12.42
C ALA A 107 13.37 -9.02 12.37
N PHE A 108 12.67 -9.47 11.32
CA PHE A 108 12.36 -10.90 11.16
C PHE A 108 13.51 -11.63 10.48
N PHE A 109 13.91 -12.74 11.07
CA PHE A 109 14.84 -13.71 10.54
C PHE A 109 14.14 -15.06 10.55
N ARG A 110 14.57 -15.98 9.69
CA ARG A 110 14.13 -17.36 9.79
C ARG A 110 15.25 -18.33 9.48
N THR A 111 15.15 -19.51 10.07
CA THR A 111 16.05 -20.63 9.79
C THR A 111 15.48 -21.64 8.80
N ILE A 112 14.42 -21.31 8.07
CA ILE A 112 13.75 -22.20 7.10
C ILE A 112 13.61 -21.50 5.74
N PRO A 113 13.71 -22.23 4.60
CA PRO A 113 13.51 -21.65 3.27
C PRO A 113 12.11 -21.06 3.06
N SER A 114 12.00 -20.17 2.08
CA SER A 114 10.72 -19.57 1.63
C SER A 114 9.85 -20.57 0.87
N ASP A 115 8.54 -20.57 1.13
CA ASP A 115 7.51 -21.29 0.36
C ASP A 115 7.61 -21.04 -1.15
N GLN A 116 8.13 -19.88 -1.57
CA GLN A 116 8.34 -19.55 -2.97
C GLN A 116 9.22 -20.58 -3.70
N HIS A 117 10.24 -21.15 -3.02
CA HIS A 117 11.11 -22.15 -3.62
C HIS A 117 10.43 -23.53 -3.68
N GLN A 118 9.73 -23.90 -2.61
CA GLN A 118 9.01 -25.16 -2.52
C GLN A 118 7.84 -25.21 -3.51
N ALA A 119 7.07 -24.13 -3.63
CA ALA A 119 5.99 -23.99 -4.61
C ALA A 119 6.47 -24.20 -6.06
N ALA A 120 7.62 -23.62 -6.41
CA ALA A 120 8.25 -23.84 -7.71
C ALA A 120 8.75 -25.28 -7.90
N ALA A 121 9.31 -25.89 -6.85
CA ALA A 121 9.75 -27.28 -6.86
C ALA A 121 8.57 -28.27 -7.03
N LEU A 122 7.47 -28.04 -6.31
CA LEU A 122 6.23 -28.83 -6.41
C LEU A 122 5.62 -28.73 -7.82
N ALA A 123 5.54 -27.54 -8.42
CA ALA A 123 5.04 -27.38 -9.79
C ALA A 123 5.91 -28.15 -10.82
N ARG A 124 7.24 -28.08 -10.68
CA ARG A 124 8.17 -28.85 -11.53
C ARG A 124 8.06 -30.36 -11.31
N MET A 125 7.81 -30.81 -10.08
CA MET A 125 7.57 -32.22 -9.76
C MET A 125 6.27 -32.71 -10.42
N VAL A 126 5.18 -31.95 -10.32
CA VAL A 126 3.89 -32.25 -10.99
C VAL A 126 4.08 -32.39 -12.51
N LYS A 127 4.81 -31.45 -13.13
CA LYS A 127 5.18 -31.52 -14.54
C LYS A 127 6.04 -32.75 -14.88
N HIS A 128 7.01 -33.09 -14.04
CA HIS A 128 7.92 -34.22 -14.25
C HIS A 128 7.17 -35.56 -14.33
N PHE A 129 6.16 -35.76 -13.49
CA PHE A 129 5.28 -36.94 -13.54
C PHE A 129 4.18 -36.87 -14.62
N GLY A 130 4.15 -35.82 -15.44
CA GLY A 130 3.15 -35.64 -16.50
C GLY A 130 1.73 -35.35 -16.01
N TRP A 131 1.56 -34.96 -14.75
CA TRP A 131 0.25 -34.66 -14.17
C TRP A 131 -0.23 -33.28 -14.61
N THR A 132 -1.17 -33.23 -15.55
CA THR A 132 -1.72 -31.99 -16.10
C THR A 132 -3.04 -31.54 -15.47
N TRP A 133 -3.66 -32.37 -14.63
CA TRP A 133 -4.99 -32.14 -14.06
C TRP A 133 -5.03 -32.51 -12.57
N ILE A 134 -5.06 -31.51 -11.70
CA ILE A 134 -4.92 -31.69 -10.24
C ILE A 134 -6.01 -30.96 -9.44
N GLY A 135 -6.28 -31.44 -8.24
CA GLY A 135 -7.03 -30.72 -7.21
C GLY A 135 -6.09 -29.94 -6.28
N ALA A 136 -6.57 -28.85 -5.69
CA ALA A 136 -5.81 -28.05 -4.73
C ALA A 136 -6.63 -27.78 -3.46
N VAL A 137 -5.99 -27.96 -2.30
CA VAL A 137 -6.55 -27.64 -0.98
C VAL A 137 -5.50 -26.90 -0.15
N ARG A 138 -5.94 -25.91 0.64
CA ARG A 138 -5.04 -25.13 1.50
C ARG A 138 -5.67 -24.77 2.84
N SER A 139 -4.81 -24.50 3.83
CA SER A 139 -5.23 -23.79 5.04
C SER A 139 -5.66 -22.38 4.67
N ASP A 140 -6.80 -21.92 5.17
CA ASP A 140 -7.24 -20.52 5.04
C ASP A 140 -6.50 -19.65 6.09
N THR A 141 -5.20 -19.50 5.87
CA THR A 141 -4.22 -18.79 6.71
C THR A 141 -3.18 -18.12 5.82
N ASP A 142 -2.37 -17.19 6.33
CA ASP A 142 -1.29 -16.57 5.55
C ASP A 142 -0.35 -17.63 4.92
N TYR A 143 0.02 -18.66 5.68
CA TYR A 143 0.80 -19.79 5.17
C TYR A 143 0.13 -20.46 3.95
N GLY A 144 -1.07 -21.00 4.13
CA GLY A 144 -1.74 -21.77 3.07
C GLY A 144 -2.16 -20.92 1.87
N ASN A 145 -2.59 -19.67 2.10
CA ASN A 145 -3.01 -18.75 1.05
C ASN A 145 -1.82 -18.27 0.20
N TYR A 146 -0.71 -17.81 0.79
CA TYR A 146 0.46 -17.36 0.03
C TYR A 146 1.26 -18.52 -0.58
N GLY A 147 1.35 -19.65 0.12
CA GLY A 147 1.98 -20.87 -0.38
C GLY A 147 1.24 -21.43 -1.61
N MET A 148 -0.08 -21.60 -1.51
CA MET A 148 -0.90 -22.04 -2.66
C MET A 148 -0.90 -21.03 -3.79
N ALA A 149 -0.99 -19.71 -3.53
CA ALA A 149 -0.92 -18.70 -4.59
C ALA A 149 0.42 -18.75 -5.35
N SER A 150 1.53 -18.99 -4.63
CA SER A 150 2.85 -19.20 -5.21
C SER A 150 2.89 -20.47 -6.08
N PHE A 151 2.27 -21.57 -5.61
CA PHE A 151 2.18 -22.81 -6.36
C PHE A 151 1.31 -22.67 -7.61
N LEU A 152 0.10 -22.13 -7.51
CA LEU A 152 -0.82 -21.97 -8.65
C LEU A 152 -0.18 -21.14 -9.78
N LYS A 153 0.56 -20.08 -9.42
CA LYS A 153 1.32 -19.26 -10.37
C LYS A 153 2.43 -20.07 -11.07
N ALA A 154 3.17 -20.90 -10.33
CA ALA A 154 4.20 -21.76 -10.91
C ALA A 154 3.59 -22.87 -11.79
N ALA A 155 2.51 -23.51 -11.32
CA ALA A 155 1.77 -24.55 -12.02
C ALA A 155 1.21 -24.05 -13.37
N GLN A 156 0.65 -22.83 -13.41
CA GLN A 156 0.19 -22.19 -14.64
C GLN A 156 1.34 -21.98 -15.65
N GLY A 157 2.51 -21.54 -15.18
CA GLY A 157 3.71 -21.38 -16.03
C GLY A 157 4.27 -22.72 -16.57
N GLU A 158 3.98 -23.82 -15.88
CA GLU A 158 4.40 -25.17 -16.26
C GLU A 158 3.33 -25.95 -17.04
N GLY A 159 2.17 -25.33 -17.34
CA GLY A 159 1.09 -25.91 -18.15
C GLY A 159 0.10 -26.82 -17.40
N ILE A 160 0.07 -26.75 -16.07
CA ILE A 160 -0.76 -27.60 -15.20
C ILE A 160 -2.11 -26.92 -14.95
N CYS A 161 -3.20 -27.67 -15.15
CA CYS A 161 -4.57 -27.23 -14.86
C CYS A 161 -5.02 -27.68 -13.46
N VAL A 162 -5.79 -26.83 -12.79
CA VAL A 162 -6.31 -27.05 -11.44
C VAL A 162 -7.83 -27.05 -11.48
N GLU A 163 -8.46 -28.19 -11.18
CA GLU A 163 -9.92 -28.38 -11.27
C GLU A 163 -10.67 -27.61 -10.19
N TYR A 164 -10.15 -27.62 -8.96
CA TYR A 164 -10.70 -26.92 -7.80
C TYR A 164 -9.58 -26.42 -6.89
N SER A 165 -9.82 -25.31 -6.20
CA SER A 165 -8.89 -24.75 -5.21
C SER A 165 -9.62 -24.35 -3.93
N GLU A 166 -9.91 -25.34 -3.09
CA GLU A 166 -10.67 -25.17 -1.86
C GLU A 166 -9.78 -24.73 -0.68
N SER A 167 -10.41 -24.12 0.31
CA SER A 167 -9.76 -23.65 1.54
C SER A 167 -10.73 -23.66 2.71
N PHE A 168 -10.23 -23.87 3.93
CA PHE A 168 -10.99 -23.71 5.16
C PHE A 168 -10.07 -23.33 6.32
N TYR A 169 -10.66 -22.74 7.37
CA TYR A 169 -9.99 -22.41 8.62
C TYR A 169 -10.51 -23.29 9.76
N ARG A 170 -9.63 -23.72 10.68
CA ARG A 170 -9.94 -24.72 11.72
C ARG A 170 -11.08 -24.38 12.69
N THR A 171 -11.46 -23.10 12.81
CA THR A 171 -12.58 -22.66 13.67
C THR A 171 -13.89 -22.49 12.89
N GLN A 172 -13.92 -22.73 11.58
CA GLN A 172 -15.15 -22.70 10.79
C GLN A 172 -16.05 -23.91 11.13
N PRO A 173 -17.38 -23.80 10.97
CA PRO A 173 -18.29 -24.91 11.22
C PRO A 173 -17.96 -26.16 10.39
N ARG A 174 -18.21 -27.35 10.96
CA ARG A 174 -17.93 -28.65 10.30
C ARG A 174 -18.52 -28.76 8.89
N SER A 175 -19.66 -28.12 8.61
CA SER A 175 -20.28 -28.06 7.28
C SER A 175 -19.37 -27.48 6.18
N LYS A 176 -18.41 -26.62 6.55
CA LYS A 176 -17.39 -26.12 5.61
C LYS A 176 -16.34 -27.19 5.29
N LEU A 177 -15.89 -27.99 6.27
CA LEU A 177 -15.03 -29.15 5.99
C LEU A 177 -15.79 -30.22 5.18
N GLU A 178 -17.04 -30.51 5.54
CA GLU A 178 -17.90 -31.45 4.78
C GLU A 178 -18.03 -31.02 3.31
N ARG A 179 -18.19 -29.72 3.03
CA ARG A 179 -18.18 -29.18 1.65
C ARG A 179 -16.85 -29.44 0.94
N VAL A 180 -15.71 -29.15 1.58
CA VAL A 180 -14.38 -29.39 0.98
C VAL A 180 -14.15 -30.89 0.72
N ALA A 181 -14.51 -31.73 1.69
CA ALA A 181 -14.47 -33.19 1.58
C ALA A 181 -15.35 -33.70 0.43
N ASN A 182 -16.55 -33.13 0.23
CA ASN A 182 -17.44 -33.49 -0.86
C ASN A 182 -16.90 -33.06 -2.22
N VAL A 183 -16.30 -31.87 -2.35
CA VAL A 183 -15.60 -31.45 -3.60
C VAL A 183 -14.50 -32.45 -3.96
N ILE A 184 -13.67 -32.86 -2.99
CA ILE A 184 -12.63 -33.87 -3.18
C ILE A 184 -13.22 -35.22 -3.64
N ARG A 185 -14.32 -35.67 -3.03
CA ARG A 185 -15.02 -36.93 -3.40
C ARG A 185 -15.59 -36.91 -4.81
N THR A 186 -16.20 -35.80 -5.22
CA THR A 186 -16.88 -35.68 -6.53
C THR A 186 -15.96 -35.31 -7.69
N SER A 187 -14.75 -34.83 -7.40
CA SER A 187 -13.81 -34.35 -8.41
C SER A 187 -13.32 -35.45 -9.36
N THR A 188 -12.98 -35.07 -10.58
CA THR A 188 -12.31 -35.95 -11.56
C THR A 188 -10.80 -36.06 -11.33
N ALA A 189 -10.17 -35.06 -10.71
CA ALA A 189 -8.76 -35.07 -10.35
C ALA A 189 -8.43 -36.22 -9.39
N ARG A 190 -7.30 -36.89 -9.67
CA ARG A 190 -6.77 -37.99 -8.84
C ARG A 190 -5.45 -37.64 -8.17
N VAL A 191 -4.88 -36.48 -8.48
CA VAL A 191 -3.71 -35.90 -7.83
C VAL A 191 -4.18 -34.66 -7.07
N ILE A 192 -3.84 -34.54 -5.78
CA ILE A 192 -4.24 -33.41 -4.94
C ILE A 192 -3.01 -32.79 -4.30
N ILE A 193 -2.79 -31.50 -4.50
CA ILE A 193 -1.84 -30.73 -3.69
C ILE A 193 -2.52 -30.15 -2.45
N ALA A 194 -1.99 -30.48 -1.27
CA ALA A 194 -2.48 -29.98 0.01
C ALA A 194 -1.41 -29.11 0.68
N PHE A 195 -1.51 -27.79 0.47
CA PHE A 195 -0.64 -26.78 1.07
C PHE A 195 -1.24 -26.34 2.40
N MET A 196 -1.10 -27.20 3.41
CA MET A 196 -1.90 -27.17 4.64
C MET A 196 -1.03 -27.39 5.87
N ALA A 197 -1.25 -26.63 6.95
CA ALA A 197 -0.58 -26.89 8.22
C ALA A 197 -1.04 -28.25 8.81
N SER A 198 -0.15 -29.00 9.48
CA SER A 198 -0.42 -30.33 10.07
C SER A 198 -1.76 -30.40 10.83
N GLY A 199 -2.03 -29.43 11.72
CA GLY A 199 -3.28 -29.36 12.47
C GLY A 199 -4.56 -29.21 11.62
N ASP A 200 -4.47 -28.61 10.43
CA ASP A 200 -5.62 -28.38 9.54
C ASP A 200 -5.83 -29.59 8.60
N ILE A 201 -4.76 -30.14 8.01
CA ILE A 201 -4.86 -31.36 7.17
C ILE A 201 -5.35 -32.55 7.99
N ARG A 202 -5.01 -32.65 9.30
CA ARG A 202 -5.57 -33.66 10.19
C ARG A 202 -7.10 -33.61 10.24
N LEU A 203 -7.69 -32.43 10.44
CA LEU A 203 -9.16 -32.27 10.46
C LEU A 203 -9.80 -32.64 9.12
N LEU A 204 -9.13 -32.34 8.00
CA LEU A 204 -9.59 -32.76 6.68
C LEU A 204 -9.53 -34.28 6.51
N LEU A 205 -8.43 -34.93 6.89
CA LEU A 205 -8.29 -36.39 6.79
C LEU A 205 -9.27 -37.14 7.72
N GLU A 206 -9.56 -36.60 8.90
CA GLU A 206 -10.62 -37.10 9.79
C GLU A 206 -12.01 -37.03 9.14
N GLU A 207 -12.38 -35.89 8.53
CA GLU A 207 -13.67 -35.74 7.85
C GLU A 207 -13.75 -36.54 6.54
N LEU A 208 -12.63 -36.69 5.83
CA LEU A 208 -12.51 -37.55 4.67
C LEU A 208 -12.72 -39.02 5.05
N SER A 209 -12.13 -39.48 6.16
CA SER A 209 -12.22 -40.86 6.67
C SER A 209 -13.64 -41.32 7.03
N ARG A 210 -14.61 -40.40 7.16
CA ARG A 210 -16.02 -40.72 7.45
C ARG A 210 -16.77 -41.40 6.30
N GLN A 211 -16.27 -41.33 5.07
CA GLN A 211 -16.89 -41.92 3.88
C GLN A 211 -15.81 -42.43 2.92
N PRO A 212 -16.08 -43.49 2.12
CA PRO A 212 -15.10 -43.99 1.16
C PRO A 212 -14.67 -42.92 0.15
N LEU A 213 -13.38 -42.93 -0.19
CA LEU A 213 -12.75 -42.07 -1.18
C LEU A 213 -12.30 -42.89 -2.41
N PRO A 214 -12.23 -42.28 -3.61
CA PRO A 214 -11.44 -42.86 -4.70
C PRO A 214 -9.95 -42.91 -4.32
N PRO A 215 -9.12 -43.72 -5.02
CA PRO A 215 -7.67 -43.64 -4.89
C PRO A 215 -7.17 -42.23 -5.27
N LEU A 216 -6.36 -41.63 -4.40
CA LEU A 216 -5.86 -40.26 -4.55
C LEU A 216 -4.34 -40.23 -4.30
N GLN A 217 -3.61 -39.63 -5.23
CA GLN A 217 -2.20 -39.29 -5.08
C GLN A 217 -2.09 -37.95 -4.36
N TRP A 218 -1.57 -37.96 -3.13
CA TRP A 218 -1.34 -36.74 -2.37
C TRP A 218 0.03 -36.13 -2.70
N ILE A 219 0.03 -34.80 -2.82
CA ILE A 219 1.21 -33.96 -2.88
C ILE A 219 1.20 -33.09 -1.62
N GLY A 220 2.10 -33.39 -0.68
CA GLY A 220 2.15 -32.76 0.63
C GLY A 220 3.13 -31.60 0.72
N SER A 221 2.77 -30.62 1.55
CA SER A 221 3.66 -29.58 2.03
C SER A 221 4.59 -30.10 3.13
N GLU A 222 5.72 -29.41 3.31
CA GLU A 222 6.79 -29.65 4.28
C GLU A 222 6.30 -29.70 5.74
N THR A 223 5.14 -29.07 5.98
CA THR A 223 4.41 -29.03 7.24
C THR A 223 3.76 -30.34 7.67
N TRP A 224 3.56 -31.30 6.77
CA TRP A 224 2.88 -32.57 7.10
C TRP A 224 3.41 -33.81 6.36
N ILE A 225 4.10 -33.67 5.23
CA ILE A 225 4.56 -34.82 4.42
C ILE A 225 5.54 -35.74 5.15
N THR A 226 6.25 -35.25 6.16
CA THR A 226 7.15 -36.03 7.02
C THR A 226 6.63 -36.24 8.44
N ASP A 227 5.41 -35.83 8.74
CA ASP A 227 4.82 -35.94 10.08
C ASP A 227 4.23 -37.36 10.25
N SER A 228 4.79 -38.11 11.20
CA SER A 228 4.48 -39.53 11.42
C SER A 228 3.04 -39.76 11.89
N ASP A 229 2.40 -38.72 12.44
CA ASP A 229 0.99 -38.71 12.84
C ASP A 229 0.03 -38.91 11.63
N PHE A 230 0.52 -38.82 10.39
CA PHE A 230 -0.28 -39.10 9.19
C PHE A 230 -0.15 -40.54 8.65
N LEU A 231 0.82 -41.32 9.14
CA LEU A 231 1.02 -42.71 8.71
C LEU A 231 -0.16 -43.63 9.10
N ARG A 232 -0.97 -43.24 10.10
CA ARG A 232 -2.23 -43.93 10.46
C ARG A 232 -3.35 -43.77 9.43
N TYR A 233 -3.27 -42.80 8.53
CA TYR A 233 -4.27 -42.58 7.48
C TYR A 233 -3.86 -43.32 6.21
N ASN A 234 -4.42 -44.50 5.98
CA ASN A 234 -4.13 -45.32 4.79
C ASN A 234 -4.33 -44.56 3.45
N MET A 235 -5.18 -43.53 3.42
CA MET A 235 -5.37 -42.68 2.22
C MET A 235 -4.16 -41.80 1.89
N CYS A 236 -3.21 -41.62 2.81
CA CYS A 236 -1.94 -40.91 2.60
C CYS A 236 -0.81 -41.85 2.14
N ALA A 237 -1.08 -43.16 1.98
CA ALA A 237 -0.10 -44.10 1.46
C ALA A 237 0.35 -43.68 0.04
N GLY A 238 1.66 -43.56 -0.18
CA GLY A 238 2.22 -43.07 -1.44
C GLY A 238 2.24 -41.54 -1.60
N ALA A 239 1.89 -40.76 -0.57
CA ALA A 239 2.04 -39.30 -0.60
C ALA A 239 3.50 -38.89 -0.91
N ILE A 240 3.68 -37.83 -1.70
CA ILE A 240 4.99 -37.30 -2.11
C ILE A 240 5.09 -35.80 -1.84
N GLY A 241 6.28 -35.29 -1.55
CA GLY A 241 6.50 -33.86 -1.33
C GLY A 241 7.95 -33.56 -0.93
N PHE A 242 8.27 -32.27 -0.76
CA PHE A 242 9.60 -31.83 -0.35
C PHE A 242 9.67 -31.62 1.16
N ALA A 243 10.80 -32.02 1.75
CA ALA A 243 11.22 -31.68 3.11
C ALA A 243 12.58 -30.95 3.06
N VAL A 244 12.87 -30.09 4.04
CA VAL A 244 14.22 -29.51 4.31
C VAL A 244 15.24 -30.67 4.53
N PRO A 245 16.60 -30.55 4.48
CA PRO A 245 17.49 -31.73 4.66
C PRO A 245 17.67 -32.23 6.12
N ARG A 246 17.71 -33.56 6.38
CA ARG A 246 17.88 -34.19 7.73
C ARG A 246 19.19 -33.76 8.43
N SER A 247 19.15 -33.61 9.74
CA SER A 247 20.32 -33.51 10.63
C SER A 247 20.10 -34.26 11.94
N VAL A 248 21.20 -34.61 12.59
CA VAL A 248 21.27 -35.20 13.93
C VAL A 248 21.87 -34.16 14.86
N ILE A 249 21.23 -33.91 16.00
CA ILE A 249 21.78 -33.04 17.06
C ILE A 249 22.32 -33.94 18.18
N PRO A 250 23.66 -34.05 18.36
CA PRO A 250 24.26 -34.87 19.41
C PRO A 250 23.80 -34.42 20.81
N GLY A 251 23.60 -35.34 21.74
CA GLY A 251 23.23 -35.03 23.13
C GLY A 251 21.77 -34.59 23.34
N LEU A 252 21.05 -34.18 22.29
CA LEU A 252 19.66 -33.72 22.42
C LEU A 252 18.70 -34.85 22.82
N ARG A 253 18.94 -36.08 22.36
CA ARG A 253 18.08 -37.22 22.74
C ARG A 253 18.22 -37.51 24.22
N GLU A 254 19.46 -37.54 24.68
CA GLU A 254 19.88 -37.75 26.07
C GLU A 254 19.30 -36.65 26.97
N PHE A 255 19.28 -35.41 26.51
CA PHE A 255 18.63 -34.29 27.20
C PHE A 255 17.11 -34.45 27.29
N LEU A 256 16.43 -34.78 26.18
CA LEU A 256 14.96 -34.86 26.16
C LEU A 256 14.42 -36.00 27.04
N ILE A 257 15.17 -37.10 27.15
CA ILE A 257 14.84 -38.24 28.04
C ILE A 257 15.31 -38.05 29.49
N ASP A 258 16.06 -36.99 29.82
CA ASP A 258 16.36 -36.58 31.21
C ASP A 258 15.26 -35.64 31.76
N LEU A 259 13.99 -35.96 31.46
CA LEU A 259 12.83 -35.31 32.05
C LEU A 259 12.29 -36.17 33.19
N THR A 260 12.21 -35.61 34.39
CA THR A 260 11.65 -36.28 35.58
C THR A 260 10.31 -35.65 35.95
N PRO A 261 9.44 -36.33 36.75
CA PRO A 261 8.20 -35.73 37.26
C PRO A 261 8.41 -34.41 38.00
N ALA A 262 9.54 -34.25 38.70
CA ALA A 262 9.90 -33.01 39.38
C ALA A 262 10.19 -31.87 38.40
N LYS A 263 11.08 -32.11 37.41
CA LYS A 263 11.35 -31.15 36.32
C LYS A 263 10.08 -30.82 35.51
N ALA A 264 9.20 -31.80 35.31
CA ALA A 264 7.93 -31.60 34.61
C ALA A 264 6.96 -30.67 35.37
N LEU A 265 6.96 -30.69 36.71
CA LEU A 265 6.15 -29.79 37.54
C LEU A 265 6.58 -28.32 37.51
N GLU A 266 7.83 -28.04 37.11
CA GLU A 266 8.38 -26.67 37.03
C GLU A 266 7.85 -25.89 35.83
N SER A 267 7.31 -26.57 34.81
CA SER A 267 6.76 -25.96 33.59
C SER A 267 5.34 -26.47 33.31
N PRO A 268 4.32 -25.59 33.19
CA PRO A 268 2.96 -26.00 32.82
C PRO A 268 2.88 -26.81 31.52
N LEU A 269 3.81 -26.58 30.57
CA LEU A 269 3.88 -27.29 29.30
C LEU A 269 4.44 -28.71 29.46
N LEU A 270 5.48 -28.88 30.27
CA LEU A 270 6.07 -30.20 30.55
C LEU A 270 5.14 -31.04 31.43
N MET A 271 4.43 -30.41 32.37
CA MET A 271 3.37 -31.03 33.16
C MET A 271 2.25 -31.57 32.25
N GLU A 272 1.70 -30.74 31.34
CA GLU A 272 0.67 -31.18 30.40
C GLU A 272 1.16 -32.31 29.47
N PHE A 273 2.41 -32.23 29.00
CA PHE A 273 3.05 -33.29 28.22
C PHE A 273 3.15 -34.61 28.98
N TRP A 274 3.59 -34.58 30.25
CA TRP A 274 3.72 -35.76 31.10
C TRP A 274 2.36 -36.40 31.39
N GLU A 275 1.39 -35.59 31.82
CA GLU A 275 0.02 -36.02 32.12
C GLU A 275 -0.67 -36.64 30.90
N LYS A 276 -0.45 -36.09 29.70
CA LYS A 276 -0.97 -36.66 28.44
C LYS A 276 -0.23 -37.94 28.03
N SER A 277 1.09 -37.99 28.15
CA SER A 277 1.90 -39.13 27.68
C SER A 277 1.69 -40.39 28.50
N PHE A 278 1.49 -40.24 29.83
CA PHE A 278 1.29 -41.36 30.76
C PHE A 278 -0.16 -41.53 31.25
N ASN A 279 -1.07 -40.68 30.75
CA ASN A 279 -2.49 -40.61 31.10
C ASN A 279 -2.75 -40.60 32.62
N CYS A 280 -1.99 -39.77 33.35
CA CYS A 280 -2.06 -39.59 34.80
C CYS A 280 -2.12 -38.10 35.15
N TYR A 281 -2.23 -37.74 36.44
CA TYR A 281 -2.12 -36.35 36.90
C TYR A 281 -0.97 -36.17 37.90
N LEU A 282 -0.21 -35.08 37.74
CA LEU A 282 0.89 -34.67 38.62
C LEU A 282 0.43 -33.74 39.75
N LYS A 283 -0.74 -33.11 39.62
CA LYS A 283 -1.32 -32.21 40.64
C LYS A 283 -2.81 -32.46 40.85
N LYS A 284 -3.20 -32.72 42.09
CA LYS A 284 -4.57 -33.08 42.49
C LYS A 284 -5.54 -31.91 42.29
N ARG A 285 -6.30 -31.90 41.19
CA ARG A 285 -7.38 -30.92 40.98
C ARG A 285 -8.57 -31.25 41.87
N ILE A 286 -8.84 -30.38 42.84
CA ILE A 286 -10.08 -30.41 43.62
C ILE A 286 -11.23 -30.12 42.65
N ASN A 287 -12.21 -31.03 42.58
CA ASN A 287 -13.36 -31.04 41.65
C ASN A 287 -13.01 -31.34 40.18
N ASN A 288 -12.75 -32.61 39.85
CA ASN A 288 -13.10 -33.13 38.53
C ASN A 288 -13.66 -34.55 38.62
N THR A 289 -14.77 -34.82 37.92
CA THR A 289 -15.58 -36.05 38.04
C THR A 289 -15.18 -37.16 37.06
N GLU A 290 -13.96 -37.12 36.52
CA GLU A 290 -13.42 -38.14 35.60
C GLU A 290 -12.25 -38.89 36.25
N ALA A 291 -12.35 -40.23 36.28
CA ALA A 291 -11.40 -41.09 36.99
C ALA A 291 -10.09 -41.33 36.19
N LYS A 292 -9.17 -40.37 36.25
CA LYS A 292 -7.75 -40.58 35.88
C LYS A 292 -6.90 -40.92 37.11
N ARG A 293 -5.80 -41.65 36.92
CA ARG A 293 -4.87 -42.06 37.99
C ARG A 293 -3.90 -40.93 38.37
N GLU A 294 -3.49 -40.86 39.63
CA GLU A 294 -2.36 -40.02 40.08
C GLU A 294 -1.07 -40.62 39.48
N CYS A 295 -0.12 -39.80 39.05
CA CYS A 295 1.19 -40.30 38.61
C CYS A 295 1.95 -40.79 39.85
N ASP A 296 2.39 -42.03 39.88
CA ASP A 296 2.97 -42.69 41.06
C ASP A 296 4.51 -42.79 41.03
N GLY A 297 5.13 -42.31 39.94
CA GLY A 297 6.58 -42.38 39.73
C GLY A 297 7.04 -43.65 39.04
N SER A 298 6.13 -44.53 38.61
CA SER A 298 6.43 -45.69 37.73
C SER A 298 6.55 -45.32 36.24
N GLU A 299 6.27 -44.06 35.89
CA GLU A 299 6.35 -43.53 34.53
C GLU A 299 7.80 -43.43 34.00
N ASP A 300 8.13 -44.19 32.94
CA ASP A 300 9.44 -44.18 32.29
C ASP A 300 9.39 -43.57 30.88
N ILE A 301 10.02 -42.40 30.71
CA ILE A 301 10.12 -41.66 29.45
C ILE A 301 10.98 -42.38 28.39
N HIS A 302 11.91 -43.25 28.78
CA HIS A 302 12.70 -44.05 27.84
C HIS A 302 11.86 -45.06 27.06
N THR A 303 10.68 -45.43 27.57
CA THR A 303 9.75 -46.36 26.90
C THR A 303 8.82 -45.69 25.89
N LEU A 304 8.69 -44.36 25.93
CA LEU A 304 7.81 -43.63 25.02
C LEU A 304 8.38 -43.58 23.60
N GLN A 305 7.60 -44.05 22.63
CA GLN A 305 7.82 -43.83 21.20
C GLN A 305 6.85 -42.77 20.71
N ASN A 306 7.29 -41.50 20.70
CA ASN A 306 6.49 -40.37 20.26
C ASN A 306 7.38 -39.31 19.57
N PRO A 307 6.81 -38.28 18.92
CA PRO A 307 7.59 -37.23 18.26
C PRO A 307 8.50 -36.39 19.17
N TYR A 308 8.42 -36.55 20.49
CA TYR A 308 9.30 -35.88 21.46
C TYR A 308 10.57 -36.72 21.74
N THR A 309 10.50 -38.05 21.69
CA THR A 309 11.66 -38.94 21.93
C THR A 309 12.43 -39.34 20.66
N ASP A 310 11.87 -39.12 19.46
CA ASP A 310 12.55 -39.33 18.17
C ASP A 310 13.25 -38.07 17.66
N THR A 311 14.58 -38.00 17.86
CA THR A 311 15.42 -36.87 17.43
C THR A 311 16.02 -37.04 16.02
N SER A 312 15.62 -38.04 15.24
CA SER A 312 16.29 -38.42 13.99
C SER A 312 16.11 -37.47 12.78
N GLN A 313 15.43 -36.31 12.95
CA GLN A 313 14.82 -35.54 11.85
C GLN A 313 15.00 -33.99 11.86
N LEU A 314 16.02 -33.38 12.51
CA LEU A 314 16.08 -31.92 12.80
C LEU A 314 16.85 -31.08 11.74
N ARG A 315 16.49 -29.80 11.42
CA ARG A 315 16.90 -29.08 10.15
C ARG A 315 16.92 -27.49 10.28
N ILE A 316 17.91 -26.71 9.72
CA ILE A 316 18.17 -25.22 9.96
C ILE A 316 18.95 -24.44 8.81
N THR A 317 18.73 -23.11 8.46
CA THR A 317 19.69 -22.06 7.87
C THR A 317 19.15 -20.58 7.56
N ASN A 318 20.00 -19.51 7.38
CA ASN A 318 19.89 -18.06 7.85
C ASN A 318 20.00 -16.81 6.83
N MET A 319 19.85 -15.50 7.25
CA MET A 319 20.30 -14.12 6.69
C MET A 319 19.38 -12.97 6.05
N VAL A 320 19.88 -11.69 5.86
CA VAL A 320 19.19 -10.30 5.74
C VAL A 320 19.88 -9.15 4.89
N TYR A 321 19.22 -7.97 4.54
CA TYR A 321 19.76 -6.68 3.91
C TYR A 321 19.01 -5.30 4.23
N LYS A 322 19.43 -4.09 3.66
CA LYS A 322 19.35 -2.64 4.17
C LYS A 322 18.72 -1.52 3.22
N ALA A 323 18.52 -0.23 3.63
CA ALA A 323 17.82 0.90 2.90
C ALA A 323 18.39 2.40 3.03
N THR A 324 17.71 3.46 2.49
CA THR A 324 18.21 4.88 2.26
C THR A 324 17.22 6.11 2.45
N MET A 325 17.73 7.30 2.88
CA MET A 325 17.04 8.63 3.13
C MET A 325 16.58 9.52 1.93
N ASP A 326 15.59 10.42 2.17
CA ASP A 326 15.05 11.51 1.31
C ASP A 326 15.27 12.94 1.89
N PHE A 327 15.67 13.93 1.07
CA PHE A 327 15.96 15.32 1.49
C PHE A 327 14.74 16.26 1.51
N ARG A 328 13.66 15.96 0.77
CA ARG A 328 12.46 16.82 0.69
C ARG A 328 11.66 16.76 1.99
N GLU A 329 11.55 15.57 2.58
CA GLU A 329 10.91 15.34 3.89
C GLU A 329 11.69 16.03 5.02
N LEU A 330 13.03 16.04 4.97
CA LEU A 330 13.84 16.78 5.95
C LEU A 330 13.55 18.28 5.92
N ARG A 331 13.32 18.87 4.73
CA ARG A 331 12.90 20.27 4.61
C ARG A 331 11.50 20.51 5.21
N PHE A 332 10.60 19.53 5.16
CA PHE A 332 9.30 19.61 5.84
C PHE A 332 9.46 19.60 7.36
N ALA A 333 10.29 18.70 7.90
CA ALA A 333 10.66 18.70 9.32
C ALA A 333 11.22 20.06 9.77
N ARG A 334 12.22 20.60 9.06
CA ARG A 334 12.80 21.92 9.37
C ARG A 334 11.80 23.08 9.24
N ALA A 335 10.80 22.98 8.36
CA ALA A 335 9.75 23.99 8.26
C ALA A 335 8.77 23.96 9.44
N LEU A 336 8.53 22.79 10.05
CA LEU A 336 7.81 22.66 11.32
C LEU A 336 8.60 23.32 12.45
N GLU A 337 9.91 23.05 12.55
CA GLU A 337 10.79 23.67 13.54
C GLU A 337 10.84 25.19 13.40
N PHE A 338 10.98 25.69 12.16
CA PHE A 338 10.93 27.12 11.85
C PHE A 338 9.61 27.77 12.30
N ALA A 339 8.47 27.14 11.99
CA ALA A 339 7.16 27.65 12.40
C ALA A 339 7.02 27.67 13.93
N ILE A 340 7.50 26.65 14.64
CA ILE A 340 7.50 26.62 16.11
C ILE A 340 8.42 27.70 16.68
N HIS A 341 9.62 27.90 16.11
CA HIS A 341 10.55 28.95 16.50
C HIS A 341 9.92 30.35 16.33
N GLU A 342 9.25 30.59 15.19
CA GLU A 342 8.51 31.83 14.92
C GLU A 342 7.36 32.06 15.91
N ILE A 343 6.57 31.02 16.20
CA ILE A 343 5.46 31.07 17.18
C ILE A 343 6.00 31.35 18.60
N ASN A 344 7.06 30.66 19.02
CA ASN A 344 7.67 30.81 20.34
C ASN A 344 8.31 32.19 20.59
N ASN A 345 8.66 32.92 19.51
CA ASN A 345 9.21 34.27 19.58
C ASN A 345 8.13 35.37 19.44
N ARG A 346 6.84 35.00 19.31
CA ARG A 346 5.72 35.94 19.20
C ARG A 346 5.06 36.19 20.56
N THR A 347 4.49 37.39 20.71
CA THR A 347 3.79 37.83 21.92
C THR A 347 2.27 37.86 21.77
N ASP A 348 1.75 37.64 20.56
CA ASP A 348 0.32 37.66 20.23
C ASP A 348 -0.31 36.26 20.11
N ILE A 349 0.51 35.22 19.95
CA ILE A 349 0.10 33.81 19.99
C ILE A 349 0.88 33.12 21.12
N LEU A 350 0.17 32.34 21.94
CA LEU A 350 0.70 31.61 23.11
C LEU A 350 1.67 32.39 24.05
N PRO A 351 1.43 33.69 24.38
CA PRO A 351 2.38 34.47 25.19
C PRO A 351 2.76 33.81 26.52
N GLY A 352 4.07 33.61 26.71
CA GLY A 352 4.63 33.02 27.93
C GLY A 352 4.51 31.51 28.03
N ILE A 353 4.17 30.82 26.94
CA ILE A 353 4.16 29.36 26.77
C ILE A 353 5.02 29.04 25.55
N LYS A 354 5.87 28.01 25.63
CA LYS A 354 6.64 27.51 24.48
C LYS A 354 6.04 26.20 23.99
N LEU A 355 5.93 26.05 22.67
CA LEU A 355 5.70 24.77 22.02
C LEU A 355 7.03 24.03 21.88
N GLY A 356 7.07 22.78 22.36
CA GLY A 356 8.11 21.81 22.02
C GLY A 356 7.68 20.92 20.85
N TYR A 357 8.56 20.04 20.40
CA TYR A 357 8.30 19.07 19.34
C TYR A 357 9.20 17.84 19.49
N GLN A 358 8.74 16.72 18.93
CA GLN A 358 9.53 15.51 18.69
C GLN A 358 9.28 15.11 17.23
N ILE A 359 10.33 14.84 16.47
CA ILE A 359 10.26 14.54 15.03
C ILE A 359 10.88 13.16 14.80
N TYR A 360 10.14 12.29 14.11
CA TYR A 360 10.56 10.93 13.79
C TYR A 360 10.41 10.67 12.29
N ASP A 361 11.32 9.87 11.71
CA ASP A 361 11.24 9.41 10.33
C ASP A 361 10.42 8.10 10.23
N SER A 362 9.35 8.11 9.43
CA SER A 362 8.56 6.91 9.13
C SER A 362 9.18 6.03 8.04
N CYS A 363 10.26 6.49 7.40
CA CYS A 363 10.95 5.86 6.27
C CYS A 363 10.01 5.53 5.08
N PHE A 364 8.85 6.20 4.98
CA PHE A 364 7.73 5.81 4.12
C PHE A 364 7.25 4.36 4.32
N THR A 365 7.30 3.82 5.54
CA THR A 365 6.85 2.46 5.86
C THR A 365 5.70 2.45 6.87
N VAL A 366 4.68 1.64 6.61
CA VAL A 366 3.55 1.48 7.54
C VAL A 366 3.99 0.99 8.93
N PRO A 367 4.90 0.00 9.08
CA PRO A 367 5.37 -0.42 10.40
C PRO A 367 6.01 0.71 11.21
N MET A 368 6.91 1.51 10.62
CA MET A 368 7.55 2.61 11.35
C MET A 368 6.56 3.73 11.68
N ALA A 369 5.65 4.07 10.75
CA ALA A 369 4.56 5.01 11.01
C ALA A 369 3.69 4.57 12.21
N VAL A 370 3.35 3.28 12.30
CA VAL A 370 2.60 2.70 13.44
C VAL A 370 3.44 2.71 14.73
N LYS A 371 4.74 2.41 14.68
CA LYS A 371 5.65 2.55 15.83
C LYS A 371 5.59 3.96 16.39
N ILE A 372 5.76 4.97 15.54
CA ILE A 372 5.78 6.39 15.90
C ILE A 372 4.43 6.81 16.48
N ALA A 373 3.32 6.38 15.88
CA ALA A 373 1.98 6.63 16.42
C ALA A 373 1.77 6.04 17.82
N LEU A 374 2.33 4.85 18.09
CA LEU A 374 2.28 4.22 19.42
C LEU A 374 3.19 4.93 20.44
N GLN A 375 4.35 5.44 20.02
CA GLN A 375 5.22 6.27 20.86
C GLN A 375 4.50 7.57 21.26
N PHE A 376 3.93 8.29 20.29
CA PHE A 376 3.11 9.48 20.53
C PHE A 376 1.91 9.20 21.45
N ALA A 377 1.27 8.04 21.33
CA ALA A 377 0.15 7.66 22.20
C ALA A 377 0.55 7.27 23.63
N SER A 378 1.78 6.80 23.84
CA SER A 378 2.25 6.28 25.14
C SER A 378 3.12 7.24 25.95
N GLY A 379 3.81 8.19 25.29
CA GLY A 379 4.76 9.10 25.95
C GLY A 379 6.10 8.45 26.33
N LEU A 380 6.44 7.31 25.72
CA LEU A 380 7.69 6.59 25.96
C LEU A 380 8.71 6.84 24.83
N GLU A 381 9.83 7.46 25.19
CA GLU A 381 10.98 7.60 24.29
C GLU A 381 11.88 6.34 24.36
N PRO A 382 12.43 5.81 23.25
CA PRO A 382 13.27 4.60 23.26
C PRO A 382 14.78 4.88 23.40
N VAL A 383 15.19 6.13 23.59
CA VAL A 383 16.61 6.51 23.60
C VAL A 383 17.23 6.15 24.96
N PHE A 384 17.66 4.89 25.06
CA PHE A 384 18.60 4.45 26.10
C PHE A 384 19.98 5.06 25.86
N GLU A 385 20.17 6.33 26.22
CA GLU A 385 21.52 6.87 26.45
C GLU A 385 22.03 6.43 27.82
N TYR A 386 23.18 5.74 27.82
CA TYR A 386 23.92 5.39 29.03
C TYR A 386 24.61 6.63 29.63
N THR A 387 23.85 7.54 30.22
CA THR A 387 24.38 8.56 31.14
C THR A 387 23.68 8.49 32.48
N ASN A 388 24.46 8.44 33.57
CA ASN A 388 23.97 8.22 34.93
C ASN A 388 23.35 9.50 35.51
N SER A 389 22.14 9.84 35.06
CA SER A 389 21.25 10.77 35.78
C SER A 389 19.79 10.48 35.45
N CYS A 390 19.11 9.72 36.33
CA CYS A 390 17.65 9.66 36.37
C CYS A 390 17.11 11.01 36.88
N SER A 391 17.03 12.01 36.00
CA SER A 391 16.27 13.24 36.21
C SER A 391 14.91 13.14 35.53
N GLU A 392 13.87 13.55 36.23
CA GLU A 392 12.46 13.33 35.91
C GLU A 392 12.03 13.83 34.51
N SER A 393 11.51 12.94 33.67
CA SER A 393 10.39 13.25 32.79
C SER A 393 9.75 12.00 32.18
N SER A 394 8.63 11.55 32.76
CA SER A 394 7.63 10.80 31.99
C SER A 394 6.92 11.82 31.08
N GLU A 395 7.50 12.11 29.90
CA GLU A 395 6.89 13.07 28.99
C GLU A 395 5.50 12.59 28.55
N ALA A 396 4.52 13.48 28.61
CA ALA A 396 3.13 13.09 28.38
C ALA A 396 2.88 12.77 26.90
N ALA A 397 1.97 11.82 26.64
CA ALA A 397 1.49 11.49 25.30
C ALA A 397 1.19 12.75 24.45
N ALA A 398 1.54 12.69 23.17
CA ALA A 398 1.52 13.82 22.26
C ALA A 398 0.14 14.48 22.20
N THR A 399 0.12 15.81 22.33
CA THR A 399 -1.13 16.60 22.32
C THR A 399 -1.79 16.62 20.93
N ALA A 400 -0.98 16.52 19.88
CA ALA A 400 -1.38 16.46 18.47
C ALA A 400 -0.18 16.00 17.62
N VAL A 401 -0.43 15.53 16.40
CA VAL A 401 0.60 15.04 15.46
C VAL A 401 0.48 15.76 14.11
N ILE A 402 1.61 16.06 13.46
CA ILE A 402 1.69 16.56 12.08
C ILE A 402 2.40 15.52 11.22
N GLY A 403 1.84 15.22 10.05
CA GLY A 403 2.23 14.06 9.23
C GLY A 403 1.13 13.01 9.21
N ASP A 404 1.32 11.85 8.56
CA ASP A 404 2.44 11.53 7.64
C ASP A 404 2.29 12.32 6.32
N SER A 405 3.30 12.30 5.47
CA SER A 405 3.27 12.86 4.12
C SER A 405 2.46 11.98 3.15
N THR A 406 2.43 10.67 3.39
CA THR A 406 1.84 9.65 2.53
C THR A 406 0.52 9.11 3.07
N SER A 407 -0.46 8.85 2.18
CA SER A 407 -1.83 8.53 2.60
C SER A 407 -1.99 7.17 3.29
N THR A 408 -1.22 6.16 2.88
CA THR A 408 -1.26 4.81 3.48
C THR A 408 -0.63 4.78 4.87
N GLN A 409 0.40 5.60 5.09
CA GLN A 409 1.09 5.78 6.36
C GLN A 409 0.20 6.60 7.30
N SER A 410 -0.34 7.72 6.82
CA SER A 410 -1.32 8.54 7.55
C SER A 410 -2.55 7.74 7.97
N SER A 411 -3.12 6.90 7.09
CA SER A 411 -4.26 6.04 7.48
C SER A 411 -3.91 5.05 8.58
N SER A 412 -2.64 4.63 8.66
CA SER A 412 -2.13 3.71 9.68
C SER A 412 -1.85 4.43 11.00
N ILE A 413 -1.31 5.65 10.97
CA ILE A 413 -1.15 6.54 12.13
C ILE A 413 -2.54 6.90 12.69
N ALA A 414 -3.46 7.37 11.85
CA ALA A 414 -4.79 7.82 12.23
C ALA A 414 -5.59 6.72 12.95
N ARG A 415 -5.47 5.46 12.50
CA ARG A 415 -6.11 4.30 13.15
C ARG A 415 -5.60 4.04 14.56
N VAL A 416 -4.33 4.32 14.83
CA VAL A 416 -3.75 4.22 16.19
C VAL A 416 -4.16 5.45 17.01
N LEU A 417 -3.88 6.66 16.53
CA LEU A 417 -4.12 7.91 17.26
C LEU A 417 -5.60 8.16 17.58
N SER A 418 -6.52 7.70 16.71
CA SER A 418 -7.96 7.82 16.95
C SER A 418 -8.43 7.11 18.23
N LEU A 419 -7.77 6.02 18.64
CA LEU A 419 -8.09 5.29 19.86
C LEU A 419 -7.79 6.10 21.13
N PHE A 420 -6.86 7.05 21.04
CA PHE A 420 -6.41 7.92 22.13
C PHE A 420 -6.99 9.34 22.02
N GLY A 421 -7.84 9.61 21.01
CA GLY A 421 -8.40 10.94 20.76
C GLY A 421 -7.37 11.97 20.27
N ILE A 422 -6.20 11.54 19.82
CA ILE A 422 -5.11 12.43 19.38
C ILE A 422 -5.38 12.92 17.95
N PRO A 423 -5.45 14.24 17.71
CA PRO A 423 -5.63 14.77 16.36
C PRO A 423 -4.35 14.65 15.53
N GLU A 424 -4.52 14.14 14.32
CA GLU A 424 -3.49 14.10 13.27
C GLU A 424 -3.81 15.18 12.23
N VAL A 425 -2.84 16.02 11.89
CA VAL A 425 -2.96 17.03 10.82
C VAL A 425 -1.92 16.72 9.75
N SER A 426 -2.28 15.90 8.75
CA SER A 426 -1.39 15.63 7.64
C SER A 426 -1.23 16.86 6.74
N HIS A 427 -0.02 17.09 6.25
CA HIS A 427 0.30 18.22 5.38
C HIS A 427 0.28 17.84 3.88
N TYR A 428 0.13 16.56 3.54
CA TYR A 428 0.28 16.06 2.16
C TYR A 428 -0.55 14.80 1.81
N ALA A 429 -1.13 14.08 2.78
CA ALA A 429 -1.96 12.91 2.49
C ALA A 429 -3.32 13.28 1.86
N THR A 430 -3.50 12.99 0.58
CA THR A 430 -4.63 13.50 -0.22
C THR A 430 -5.76 12.51 -0.50
N CYS A 431 -5.61 11.22 -0.10
CA CYS A 431 -6.61 10.19 -0.38
C CYS A 431 -8.02 10.62 0.08
N PRO A 432 -9.07 10.52 -0.77
CA PRO A 432 -10.44 10.79 -0.38
C PRO A 432 -10.93 9.83 0.73
N CYS A 433 -10.32 8.65 0.84
CA CYS A 433 -10.58 7.69 1.90
C CYS A 433 -10.38 8.23 3.32
N LEU A 434 -9.47 9.19 3.52
CA LEU A 434 -9.18 9.80 4.83
C LEU A 434 -10.24 10.83 5.29
N SER A 435 -11.15 11.22 4.40
CA SER A 435 -12.28 12.09 4.73
C SER A 435 -13.38 11.37 5.54
N ASP A 436 -13.38 10.03 5.55
CA ASP A 436 -14.37 9.23 6.29
C ASP A 436 -14.15 9.28 7.82
N LYS A 437 -14.96 10.11 8.51
CA LYS A 437 -14.92 10.26 9.97
C LYS A 437 -15.49 9.10 10.77
N THR A 438 -16.07 8.09 10.12
CA THR A 438 -16.40 6.84 10.81
C THR A 438 -15.15 5.96 11.03
N GLN A 439 -14.17 6.05 10.11
CA GLN A 439 -12.89 5.34 10.19
C GLN A 439 -11.75 6.19 10.78
N TYR A 440 -11.74 7.49 10.51
CA TYR A 440 -10.66 8.42 10.87
C TYR A 440 -11.18 9.66 11.63
N PRO A 441 -11.80 9.48 12.82
CA PRO A 441 -12.50 10.55 13.54
C PRO A 441 -11.58 11.69 14.03
N THR A 442 -10.28 11.46 14.19
CA THR A 442 -9.31 12.46 14.66
C THR A 442 -8.39 13.00 13.56
N PHE A 443 -8.52 12.53 12.32
CA PHE A 443 -7.71 12.98 11.18
C PHE A 443 -8.20 14.30 10.60
N LEU A 444 -7.28 15.21 10.26
CA LEU A 444 -7.48 16.41 9.45
C LEU A 444 -6.29 16.58 8.51
N ARG A 445 -6.37 17.52 7.56
CA ARG A 445 -5.23 17.87 6.71
C ARG A 445 -5.25 19.30 6.21
N THR A 446 -4.07 19.85 5.95
CA THR A 446 -3.89 21.17 5.32
C THR A 446 -3.71 21.10 3.80
N MET A 447 -3.92 19.91 3.23
CA MET A 447 -3.88 19.61 1.80
C MET A 447 -5.28 19.22 1.30
N PRO A 448 -5.78 19.75 0.16
CA PRO A 448 -7.07 19.34 -0.39
C PRO A 448 -7.13 17.87 -0.80
N ASN A 449 -8.32 17.27 -0.76
CA ASN A 449 -8.54 15.88 -1.14
C ASN A 449 -8.56 15.67 -2.67
N ASP A 450 -8.27 14.44 -3.10
CA ASP A 450 -8.14 14.11 -4.53
C ASP A 450 -9.43 14.11 -5.32
N LEU A 451 -10.60 14.11 -4.66
CA LEU A 451 -11.87 14.21 -5.37
C LEU A 451 -11.96 15.57 -6.07
N HIS A 452 -11.44 16.64 -5.47
CA HIS A 452 -11.35 17.95 -6.12
C HIS A 452 -10.39 17.94 -7.31
N GLN A 453 -9.21 17.33 -7.18
CA GLN A 453 -8.24 17.26 -8.27
C GLN A 453 -8.74 16.36 -9.43
N ALA A 454 -9.34 15.20 -9.13
CA ALA A 454 -9.93 14.33 -10.15
C ALA A 454 -11.03 15.05 -10.93
N ASN A 455 -11.91 15.81 -10.26
CA ASN A 455 -12.91 16.66 -10.90
C ASN A 455 -12.28 17.79 -11.74
N ALA A 456 -11.19 18.40 -11.28
CA ALA A 456 -10.45 19.42 -12.02
C ALA A 456 -9.82 18.85 -13.30
N VAL A 457 -9.18 17.67 -13.22
CA VAL A 457 -8.64 16.95 -14.39
C VAL A 457 -9.74 16.58 -15.36
N VAL A 458 -10.89 16.04 -14.91
CA VAL A 458 -12.03 15.72 -15.78
C VAL A 458 -12.57 16.97 -16.51
N LYS A 459 -12.69 18.11 -15.81
CA LYS A 459 -13.10 19.38 -16.43
C LYS A 459 -12.09 19.87 -17.48
N MET A 460 -10.80 19.77 -17.19
CA MET A 460 -9.71 20.12 -18.11
C MET A 460 -9.71 19.21 -19.36
N VAL A 461 -9.82 17.89 -19.17
CA VAL A 461 -9.88 16.89 -20.25
C VAL A 461 -11.08 17.15 -21.17
N LYS A 462 -12.25 17.43 -20.59
CA LYS A 462 -13.45 17.85 -21.34
C LYS A 462 -13.25 19.17 -22.09
N HIS A 463 -12.62 20.16 -21.46
CA HIS A 463 -12.39 21.48 -22.05
C HIS A 463 -11.51 21.42 -23.31
N PHE A 464 -10.51 20.55 -23.33
CA PHE A 464 -9.64 20.33 -24.50
C PHE A 464 -10.18 19.28 -25.50
N GLY A 465 -11.41 18.78 -25.32
CA GLY A 465 -12.05 17.87 -26.26
C GLY A 465 -11.49 16.45 -26.29
N TRP A 466 -10.72 16.04 -25.28
CA TRP A 466 -10.15 14.69 -25.21
C TRP A 466 -11.18 13.69 -24.67
N THR A 467 -11.42 12.61 -25.42
CA THR A 467 -12.38 11.54 -25.04
C THR A 467 -11.74 10.17 -24.92
N TRP A 468 -10.47 10.02 -25.31
CA TRP A 468 -9.73 8.76 -25.27
C TRP A 468 -8.37 8.94 -24.59
N ILE A 469 -8.28 8.50 -23.32
CA ILE A 469 -7.12 8.75 -22.46
C ILE A 469 -6.52 7.46 -21.88
N GLY A 470 -5.21 7.40 -21.73
CA GLY A 470 -4.54 6.39 -20.90
C GLY A 470 -4.51 6.82 -19.43
N ALA A 471 -4.47 5.86 -18.51
CA ALA A 471 -4.28 6.15 -17.09
C ALA A 471 -3.29 5.17 -16.44
N VAL A 472 -2.38 5.71 -15.64
CA VAL A 472 -1.40 4.96 -14.85
C VAL A 472 -1.36 5.49 -13.42
N PHE A 473 -1.21 4.60 -12.44
CA PHE A 473 -1.32 4.98 -11.02
C PHE A 473 -0.43 4.11 -10.11
N THR A 474 -0.07 4.66 -8.94
CA THR A 474 0.69 3.90 -7.93
C THR A 474 -0.18 2.82 -7.30
N ASP A 475 0.31 1.58 -7.19
CA ASP A 475 -0.39 0.41 -6.64
C ASP A 475 -0.47 0.44 -5.09
N THR A 476 -1.17 1.45 -4.56
CA THR A 476 -1.42 1.71 -3.12
C THR A 476 -2.82 2.29 -2.91
N ASP A 477 -3.30 2.37 -1.66
CA ASP A 477 -4.63 2.92 -1.32
C ASP A 477 -4.87 4.30 -1.94
N TYR A 478 -3.83 5.13 -1.95
CA TYR A 478 -3.78 6.44 -2.60
C TYR A 478 -4.17 6.35 -4.09
N GLY A 479 -3.42 5.57 -4.87
CA GLY A 479 -3.61 5.48 -6.31
C GLY A 479 -4.92 4.77 -6.68
N HIS A 480 -5.28 3.70 -5.98
CA HIS A 480 -6.56 2.99 -6.18
C HIS A 480 -7.76 3.89 -5.88
N SER A 481 -7.77 4.61 -4.76
CA SER A 481 -8.88 5.50 -4.37
C SER A 481 -9.02 6.70 -5.33
N ARG A 482 -7.89 7.30 -5.73
CA ARG A 482 -7.87 8.39 -6.71
C ARG A 482 -8.33 7.91 -8.10
N MET A 483 -7.83 6.77 -8.57
CA MET A 483 -8.21 6.19 -9.87
C MET A 483 -9.71 5.85 -9.93
N ALA A 484 -10.26 5.21 -8.89
CA ALA A 484 -11.69 4.90 -8.83
C ALA A 484 -12.57 6.16 -8.88
N SER A 485 -12.17 7.21 -8.15
CA SER A 485 -12.85 8.52 -8.16
C SER A 485 -12.79 9.17 -9.55
N PHE A 486 -11.63 9.11 -10.21
CA PHE A 486 -11.42 9.66 -11.54
C PHE A 486 -12.21 8.91 -12.63
N VAL A 487 -12.20 7.57 -12.68
CA VAL A 487 -12.98 6.80 -13.69
C VAL A 487 -14.45 7.17 -13.60
N LYS A 488 -15.01 7.22 -12.38
CA LYS A 488 -16.41 7.58 -12.15
C LYS A 488 -16.75 8.99 -12.66
N ALA A 489 -15.89 9.97 -12.38
CA ALA A 489 -16.07 11.34 -12.84
C ALA A 489 -15.89 11.49 -14.37
N ALA A 490 -14.93 10.78 -14.96
CA ALA A 490 -14.64 10.78 -16.39
C ALA A 490 -15.81 10.18 -17.20
N GLN A 491 -16.32 9.01 -16.78
CA GLN A 491 -17.47 8.35 -17.41
C GLN A 491 -18.72 9.24 -17.38
N ALA A 492 -18.97 9.95 -16.27
CA ALA A 492 -20.07 10.90 -16.14
C ALA A 492 -19.95 12.14 -17.06
N GLN A 493 -18.81 12.35 -17.72
CA GLN A 493 -18.58 13.40 -18.72
C GLN A 493 -18.34 12.85 -20.13
N GLY A 494 -18.58 11.56 -20.38
CA GLY A 494 -18.40 10.93 -21.69
C GLY A 494 -16.94 10.67 -22.08
N ILE A 495 -16.01 10.66 -21.12
CA ILE A 495 -14.58 10.39 -21.35
C ILE A 495 -14.33 8.89 -21.12
N CYS A 496 -13.70 8.23 -22.09
CA CYS A 496 -13.32 6.82 -22.01
C CYS A 496 -11.83 6.66 -21.69
N VAL A 497 -11.54 5.70 -20.81
CA VAL A 497 -10.17 5.31 -20.44
C VAL A 497 -9.76 4.09 -21.27
N ALA A 498 -8.69 4.23 -22.05
CA ALA A 498 -8.17 3.21 -22.97
C ALA A 498 -7.49 2.05 -22.24
N TYR A 499 -6.80 2.35 -21.14
CA TYR A 499 -6.14 1.38 -20.27
C TYR A 499 -5.95 1.98 -18.88
N THR A 500 -5.91 1.11 -17.87
CA THR A 500 -5.58 1.43 -16.47
C THR A 500 -4.51 0.46 -15.99
N GLU A 501 -3.28 0.94 -15.77
CA GLU A 501 -2.19 0.11 -15.26
C GLU A 501 -1.66 0.64 -13.92
N ALA A 502 -1.64 -0.24 -12.91
CA ALA A 502 -1.05 0.02 -11.60
C ALA A 502 0.43 -0.41 -11.58
N PHE A 503 1.30 0.33 -10.87
CA PHE A 503 2.70 -0.03 -10.65
C PHE A 503 3.18 0.44 -9.27
N PHE A 504 4.13 -0.27 -8.67
CA PHE A 504 4.81 0.16 -7.44
C PHE A 504 6.28 -0.25 -7.46
N ARG A 505 7.18 0.64 -7.02
CA ARG A 505 8.65 0.53 -7.08
C ARG A 505 9.28 -0.78 -6.57
N THR A 506 8.63 -1.53 -5.67
CA THR A 506 9.15 -2.84 -5.18
C THR A 506 8.73 -4.03 -6.03
N GLN A 507 7.87 -3.84 -7.04
CA GLN A 507 7.46 -4.89 -7.96
C GLN A 507 8.59 -5.27 -8.94
N PRO A 508 8.63 -6.51 -9.46
CA PRO A 508 9.65 -6.93 -10.41
C PRO A 508 9.69 -6.06 -11.67
N ARG A 509 10.89 -5.82 -12.24
CA ARG A 509 11.11 -5.00 -13.45
C ARG A 509 10.18 -5.37 -14.62
N SER A 510 9.85 -6.65 -14.80
CA SER A 510 8.91 -7.12 -15.83
C SER A 510 7.50 -6.55 -15.73
N LYS A 511 7.07 -6.10 -14.54
CA LYS A 511 5.81 -5.36 -14.36
C LYS A 511 5.93 -3.92 -14.87
N LEU A 512 7.05 -3.24 -14.60
CA LEU A 512 7.35 -1.91 -15.16
C LEU A 512 7.39 -1.95 -16.70
N GLU A 513 8.12 -2.92 -17.26
CA GLU A 513 8.22 -3.16 -18.71
C GLU A 513 6.83 -3.39 -19.34
N ARG A 514 5.97 -4.18 -18.69
CA ARG A 514 4.57 -4.36 -19.13
C ARG A 514 3.82 -3.03 -19.18
N VAL A 515 3.88 -2.21 -18.11
CA VAL A 515 3.17 -0.91 -18.08
C VAL A 515 3.66 0.01 -19.20
N VAL A 516 4.98 0.10 -19.39
CA VAL A 516 5.61 0.87 -20.48
C VAL A 516 5.17 0.37 -21.86
N ASN A 517 5.08 -0.94 -22.06
CA ASN A 517 4.60 -1.53 -23.31
C ASN A 517 3.11 -1.27 -23.58
N VAL A 518 2.26 -1.25 -22.55
CA VAL A 518 0.85 -0.84 -22.67
C VAL A 518 0.74 0.64 -23.05
N ILE A 519 1.53 1.53 -22.43
CA ILE A 519 1.59 2.95 -22.79
C ILE A 519 1.99 3.11 -24.26
N ARG A 520 3.06 2.44 -24.71
CA ARG A 520 3.59 2.54 -26.09
C ARG A 520 2.67 1.96 -27.16
N SER A 521 1.94 0.89 -26.86
CA SER A 521 1.05 0.22 -27.83
C SER A 521 -0.34 0.85 -27.95
N SER A 522 -0.70 1.78 -27.06
CA SER A 522 -2.00 2.44 -27.08
C SER A 522 -2.13 3.52 -28.18
N THR A 523 -3.35 3.71 -28.68
CA THR A 523 -3.71 4.85 -29.54
C THR A 523 -3.96 6.14 -28.76
N ALA A 524 -4.16 6.07 -27.44
CA ALA A 524 -4.34 7.25 -26.61
C ALA A 524 -3.04 8.09 -26.57
N ARG A 525 -3.15 9.38 -26.90
CA ARG A 525 -2.01 10.33 -26.85
C ARG A 525 -1.95 11.12 -25.55
N VAL A 526 -3.06 11.19 -24.83
CA VAL A 526 -3.14 11.82 -23.49
C VAL A 526 -3.06 10.73 -22.43
N VAL A 527 -2.16 10.90 -21.44
CA VAL A 527 -1.94 9.93 -20.36
C VAL A 527 -2.01 10.63 -19.01
N VAL A 528 -2.95 10.22 -18.16
CA VAL A 528 -3.08 10.70 -16.77
C VAL A 528 -2.22 9.84 -15.84
N ALA A 529 -1.28 10.45 -15.13
CA ALA A 529 -0.35 9.75 -14.24
C ALA A 529 -0.58 10.09 -12.77
N PHE A 530 -1.44 9.31 -12.11
CA PHE A 530 -1.74 9.34 -10.68
C PHE A 530 -0.68 8.60 -9.86
N ILE A 531 0.58 9.01 -10.02
CA ILE A 531 1.76 8.27 -9.55
C ILE A 531 2.54 9.11 -8.55
N ALA A 532 3.06 8.47 -7.49
CA ALA A 532 3.94 9.10 -6.52
C ALA A 532 5.32 9.43 -7.12
N SER A 533 5.99 10.48 -6.62
CA SER A 533 7.27 10.99 -7.16
C SER A 533 8.32 9.86 -7.36
N ALA A 534 8.50 8.97 -6.39
CA ALA A 534 9.45 7.87 -6.49
C ALA A 534 9.10 6.82 -7.57
N ASP A 535 7.82 6.57 -7.86
CA ASP A 535 7.38 5.56 -8.82
C ASP A 535 7.40 6.10 -10.27
N ILE A 536 7.06 7.38 -10.48
CA ILE A 536 7.03 7.98 -11.82
C ILE A 536 8.42 8.11 -12.42
N ARG A 537 9.45 8.31 -11.57
CA ARG A 537 10.87 8.31 -11.95
C ARG A 537 11.23 7.06 -12.78
N LEU A 538 10.88 5.89 -12.27
CA LEU A 538 11.16 4.59 -12.91
C LEU A 538 10.46 4.45 -14.27
N ILE A 539 9.22 4.95 -14.40
CA ILE A 539 8.47 4.93 -15.66
C ILE A 539 9.10 5.89 -16.69
N LEU A 540 9.52 7.08 -16.29
CA LEU A 540 10.15 8.07 -17.18
C LEU A 540 11.54 7.63 -17.64
N GLU A 541 12.32 6.98 -16.77
CA GLU A 541 13.62 6.38 -17.09
C GLU A 541 13.47 5.23 -18.10
N GLU A 542 12.57 4.28 -17.86
CA GLU A 542 12.34 3.15 -18.77
C GLU A 542 11.74 3.61 -20.12
N LEU A 543 10.88 4.63 -20.11
CA LEU A 543 10.38 5.25 -21.33
C LEU A 543 11.47 5.95 -22.14
N SER A 544 12.45 6.57 -21.47
CA SER A 544 13.54 7.34 -22.07
C SER A 544 14.65 6.45 -22.69
N GLN A 545 14.71 5.16 -22.36
CA GLN A 545 15.66 4.21 -22.96
C GLN A 545 15.43 3.94 -24.46
N GLN A 546 14.24 4.26 -25.01
CA GLN A 546 13.93 4.05 -26.43
C GLN A 546 13.07 5.21 -26.97
N PRO A 547 13.14 5.54 -28.28
CA PRO A 547 12.29 6.56 -28.87
C PRO A 547 10.81 6.22 -28.67
N SER A 548 10.09 7.08 -27.95
CA SER A 548 8.67 6.94 -27.67
C SER A 548 7.86 7.89 -28.54
N THR A 549 6.57 7.58 -28.74
CA THR A 549 5.64 8.51 -29.38
C THR A 549 5.44 9.72 -28.48
N LEU A 550 5.21 10.90 -29.06
CA LEU A 550 4.86 12.10 -28.29
C LEU A 550 3.56 11.87 -27.50
N LEU A 551 3.65 11.95 -26.17
CA LEU A 551 2.54 11.79 -25.25
C LEU A 551 2.28 13.10 -24.52
N GLN A 552 1.02 13.49 -24.45
CA GLN A 552 0.53 14.57 -23.63
C GLN A 552 0.31 14.06 -22.20
N TRP A 553 1.31 14.27 -21.35
CA TRP A 553 1.21 13.91 -19.95
C TRP A 553 0.26 14.85 -19.21
N ILE A 554 -0.65 14.25 -18.44
CA ILE A 554 -1.41 14.91 -17.40
C ILE A 554 -0.84 14.45 -16.06
N GLY A 555 -0.10 15.35 -15.40
CA GLY A 555 0.52 15.10 -14.11
C GLY A 555 -0.34 15.56 -12.95
N VAL A 556 0.09 15.15 -11.76
CA VAL A 556 -0.55 15.51 -10.49
C VAL A 556 0.47 16.07 -9.51
N GLU A 557 -0.02 16.61 -8.40
CA GLU A 557 0.73 17.44 -7.44
C GLU A 557 2.00 16.80 -6.89
N THR A 558 2.08 15.47 -6.91
CA THR A 558 3.26 14.70 -6.51
C THR A 558 4.49 14.95 -7.37
N TRP A 559 4.31 15.25 -8.67
CA TRP A 559 5.41 15.33 -9.63
C TRP A 559 5.29 16.47 -10.67
N ILE A 560 4.09 17.00 -10.95
CA ILE A 560 3.87 18.04 -11.99
C ILE A 560 4.53 19.40 -11.67
N ALA A 561 4.95 19.61 -10.43
CA ALA A 561 5.66 20.81 -9.98
C ALA A 561 6.88 20.46 -9.10
N ASP A 562 7.48 19.29 -9.34
CA ASP A 562 8.66 18.79 -8.63
C ASP A 562 9.92 18.96 -9.52
N PRO A 563 10.86 19.88 -9.18
CA PRO A 563 11.99 20.25 -10.05
C PRO A 563 12.85 19.08 -10.52
N ASP A 564 12.95 18.00 -9.73
CA ASP A 564 13.70 16.79 -10.04
C ASP A 564 13.32 16.18 -11.41
N PHE A 565 12.11 16.43 -11.91
CA PHE A 565 11.65 15.88 -13.18
C PHE A 565 11.85 16.79 -14.41
N LEU A 566 12.29 18.04 -14.23
CA LEU A 566 12.57 18.97 -15.36
C LEU A 566 13.68 18.45 -16.28
N GLN A 567 14.50 17.50 -15.82
CA GLN A 567 15.49 16.79 -16.64
C GLN A 567 14.87 15.86 -17.71
N TYR A 568 13.66 15.35 -17.50
CA TYR A 568 13.01 14.40 -18.41
C TYR A 568 12.28 15.13 -19.54
N LYS A 569 13.00 15.49 -20.61
CA LYS A 569 12.47 16.21 -21.79
C LYS A 569 11.26 15.54 -22.47
N ILE A 570 11.02 14.25 -22.26
CA ILE A 570 9.79 13.53 -22.68
C ILE A 570 8.51 14.14 -22.07
N CYS A 571 8.61 14.84 -20.94
CA CYS A 571 7.51 15.56 -20.30
C CYS A 571 7.38 17.02 -20.78
N ALA A 572 8.09 17.44 -21.84
CA ALA A 572 7.92 18.78 -22.40
C ALA A 572 6.47 18.98 -22.89
N GLY A 573 5.80 20.00 -22.37
CA GLY A 573 4.37 20.25 -22.58
C GLY A 573 3.44 19.49 -21.63
N ALA A 574 3.94 18.77 -20.62
CA ALA A 574 3.11 18.19 -19.56
C ALA A 574 2.25 19.26 -18.88
N ILE A 575 1.05 18.88 -18.44
CA ILE A 575 0.08 19.79 -17.82
C ILE A 575 -0.57 19.15 -16.60
N GLY A 576 -0.96 19.90 -15.58
CA GLY A 576 -1.66 19.35 -14.43
C GLY A 576 -1.79 20.31 -13.26
N PHE A 577 -2.34 19.82 -12.15
CA PHE A 577 -2.71 20.67 -11.02
C PHE A 577 -1.73 20.57 -9.86
N ALA A 578 -1.27 21.72 -9.37
CA ALA A 578 -0.38 21.85 -8.22
C ALA A 578 -1.00 22.74 -7.13
N VAL A 579 -0.60 22.54 -5.86
CA VAL A 579 -0.95 23.44 -4.75
C VAL A 579 -0.30 24.80 -4.99
N PRO A 580 -0.99 25.95 -4.80
CA PRO A 580 -0.44 27.27 -5.08
C PRO A 580 0.95 27.54 -4.47
N ARG A 581 1.77 28.36 -5.15
CA ARG A 581 3.07 28.77 -4.60
C ARG A 581 2.88 29.68 -3.39
N SER A 582 3.69 29.51 -2.35
CA SER A 582 3.72 30.38 -1.17
C SER A 582 5.13 30.90 -0.92
N VAL A 583 5.23 32.04 -0.24
CA VAL A 583 6.48 32.52 0.36
C VAL A 583 6.41 32.35 1.87
N ILE A 584 7.49 31.84 2.48
CA ILE A 584 7.66 31.77 3.93
C ILE A 584 8.92 32.60 4.24
N PRO A 585 8.77 33.89 4.62
CA PRO A 585 9.91 34.77 4.90
C PRO A 585 10.83 34.19 5.97
N GLY A 586 12.14 34.30 5.79
CA GLY A 586 13.15 33.80 6.75
C GLY A 586 13.37 32.29 6.78
N LEU A 587 12.53 31.46 6.12
CA LEU A 587 12.75 30.01 6.09
C LEU A 587 14.03 29.63 5.33
N HIS A 588 14.36 30.33 4.25
CA HIS A 588 15.59 30.06 3.49
C HIS A 588 16.83 30.27 4.35
N ASP A 589 16.90 31.41 5.04
CA ASP A 589 18.00 31.74 5.95
C ASP A 589 18.10 30.72 7.10
N PHE A 590 16.96 30.29 7.67
CA PHE A 590 16.91 29.26 8.73
C PHE A 590 17.32 27.84 8.26
N LEU A 591 17.08 27.49 7.00
CA LEU A 591 17.54 26.22 6.43
C LEU A 591 19.06 26.22 6.20
N LEU A 592 19.63 27.38 5.89
CA LEU A 592 21.05 27.61 5.64
C LEU A 592 21.86 27.89 6.93
N ASP A 593 21.22 28.33 8.02
CA ASP A 593 21.81 28.44 9.37
C ASP A 593 22.01 27.06 10.04
N LEU A 594 22.70 26.15 9.34
CA LEU A 594 23.06 24.81 9.79
C LEU A 594 24.58 24.68 9.89
N THR A 595 25.09 24.86 11.11
CA THR A 595 26.51 24.67 11.44
C THR A 595 26.88 23.21 11.66
N LEU A 596 28.16 22.85 11.50
CA LEU A 596 28.70 21.51 11.79
C LEU A 596 28.35 20.98 13.21
N SER A 597 28.25 21.85 14.22
CA SER A 597 27.82 21.48 15.58
C SER A 597 26.35 21.04 15.59
N ARG A 598 25.44 21.90 15.12
CA ARG A 598 24.00 21.58 14.95
C ARG A 598 23.75 20.33 14.09
N ALA A 599 24.57 20.09 13.06
CA ALA A 599 24.45 18.88 12.25
C ALA A 599 24.72 17.59 13.07
N LYS A 600 25.61 17.66 14.07
CA LYS A 600 25.93 16.54 14.98
C LYS A 600 24.91 16.36 16.13
N GLU A 601 24.09 17.37 16.41
CA GLU A 601 23.04 17.32 17.45
C GLU A 601 21.83 16.44 17.03
N SER A 602 21.72 16.06 15.75
CA SER A 602 20.62 15.22 15.25
C SER A 602 21.14 14.15 14.28
N PRO A 603 20.80 12.85 14.48
CA PRO A 603 21.16 11.78 13.53
C PRO A 603 20.67 12.04 12.09
N LEU A 604 19.50 12.68 11.93
CA LEU A 604 18.94 13.03 10.62
C LEU A 604 19.76 14.13 9.92
N LEU A 605 20.22 15.13 10.68
CA LEU A 605 21.07 16.19 10.13
C LEU A 605 22.49 15.69 9.86
N THR A 606 22.98 14.73 10.65
CA THR A 606 24.24 14.02 10.40
C THR A 606 24.18 13.26 9.07
N GLU A 607 23.18 12.40 8.83
CA GLU A 607 23.06 11.67 7.56
C GLU A 607 22.91 12.63 6.35
N PHE A 608 22.15 13.71 6.51
CA PHE A 608 22.01 14.75 5.47
C PHE A 608 23.36 15.40 5.13
N TRP A 609 24.15 15.78 6.13
CA TRP A 609 25.44 16.44 5.93
C TRP A 609 26.44 15.49 5.26
N GLU A 610 26.54 14.26 5.76
CA GLU A 610 27.41 13.21 5.23
C GLU A 610 27.10 12.92 3.75
N LYS A 611 25.81 12.76 3.41
CA LYS A 611 25.37 12.54 2.02
C LYS A 611 25.55 13.76 1.12
N SER A 612 25.26 14.96 1.62
CA SER A 612 25.34 16.18 0.80
C SER A 612 26.77 16.56 0.42
N PHE A 613 27.73 16.27 1.30
CA PHE A 613 29.14 16.63 1.10
C PHE A 613 30.06 15.43 0.83
N ASN A 614 29.50 14.23 0.74
CA ASN A 614 30.20 12.94 0.55
C ASN A 614 31.39 12.80 1.50
N CYS A 615 31.12 12.97 2.80
CA CYS A 615 32.10 12.91 3.88
C CYS A 615 31.50 12.23 5.11
N ASN A 616 32.33 11.92 6.12
CA ASN A 616 31.89 11.29 7.36
C ASN A 616 32.11 12.23 8.57
N LEU A 617 31.10 12.38 9.44
CA LEU A 617 31.14 13.18 10.67
C LEU A 617 31.61 12.38 11.90
N GLN A 618 31.59 11.04 11.84
CA GLN A 618 31.97 10.12 12.92
C GLN A 618 32.72 8.89 12.36
N ARG A 619 33.97 8.65 12.77
CA ARG A 619 34.69 7.42 12.40
C ARG A 619 33.92 6.16 12.82
N ARG A 620 33.28 5.51 11.85
CA ARG A 620 32.82 4.13 11.97
C ARG A 620 33.99 3.20 11.62
N THR A 621 34.19 2.17 12.43
CA THR A 621 35.35 1.27 12.34
C THR A 621 35.32 0.28 11.17
N ASP A 622 34.23 0.24 10.39
CA ASP A 622 33.94 -0.78 9.37
C ASP A 622 33.87 -0.26 7.92
N ASP A 623 34.07 1.05 7.66
CA ASP A 623 34.00 1.57 6.28
C ASP A 623 35.32 1.43 5.51
N THR A 624 35.20 0.88 4.31
CA THR A 624 36.28 0.65 3.34
C THR A 624 36.93 1.94 2.82
N GLU A 625 38.18 1.83 2.39
CA GLU A 625 39.01 2.92 1.85
C GLU A 625 38.29 3.84 0.83
N GLY A 626 38.01 5.10 1.19
CA GLY A 626 37.61 6.11 0.20
C GLY A 626 36.95 7.41 0.71
N THR A 627 36.16 7.38 1.79
CA THR A 627 35.40 8.56 2.24
C THR A 627 36.22 9.50 3.13
N ARG A 628 36.23 10.79 2.78
CA ARG A 628 36.92 11.84 3.54
C ARG A 628 36.18 12.19 4.85
N GLU A 629 36.90 12.61 5.88
CA GLU A 629 36.29 13.21 7.08
C GLU A 629 35.73 14.62 6.73
N CYS A 630 34.58 14.99 7.30
CA CYS A 630 34.02 16.34 7.17
C CYS A 630 34.83 17.31 8.04
N ASN A 631 35.38 18.37 7.45
CA ASN A 631 36.36 19.24 8.14
C ASN A 631 35.79 20.59 8.62
N GLY A 632 34.52 20.88 8.34
CA GLY A 632 33.86 22.13 8.72
C GLY A 632 34.03 23.26 7.71
N ASN A 633 34.76 23.04 6.61
CA ASN A 633 34.86 23.99 5.49
C ASN A 633 33.75 23.76 4.45
N GLU A 634 32.84 22.81 4.69
CA GLU A 634 31.68 22.56 3.84
C GLU A 634 30.69 23.73 3.88
N ASP A 635 30.40 24.34 2.72
CA ASP A 635 29.46 25.46 2.59
C ASP A 635 28.09 25.01 2.05
N ILE A 636 27.07 25.07 2.91
CA ILE A 636 25.67 24.72 2.58
C ILE A 636 25.04 25.66 1.55
N HIS A 637 25.52 26.91 1.41
CA HIS A 637 25.03 27.85 0.40
C HIS A 637 25.38 27.42 -1.03
N THR A 638 26.36 26.53 -1.21
CA THR A 638 26.74 25.97 -2.52
C THR A 638 25.83 24.83 -2.98
N LEU A 639 25.09 24.19 -2.06
CA LEU A 639 24.28 23.02 -2.37
C LEU A 639 23.04 23.40 -3.20
N LYS A 640 22.83 22.68 -4.30
CA LYS A 640 21.61 22.76 -5.11
C LYS A 640 20.88 21.42 -5.01
N ASN A 641 20.03 21.29 -4.00
CA ASN A 641 19.27 20.06 -3.74
C ASN A 641 17.84 20.39 -3.23
N PRO A 642 16.93 19.40 -3.12
CA PRO A 642 15.56 19.63 -2.64
C PRO A 642 15.42 20.16 -1.20
N TYR A 643 16.50 20.21 -0.43
CA TYR A 643 16.52 20.81 0.91
C TYR A 643 16.80 22.33 0.86
N THR A 644 17.82 22.76 0.10
CA THR A 644 18.21 24.18 0.00
C THR A 644 17.33 25.01 -0.94
N ASP A 645 16.72 24.39 -1.95
CA ASP A 645 15.79 25.07 -2.84
C ASP A 645 14.55 25.57 -2.08
N THR A 646 14.28 26.86 -2.16
CA THR A 646 13.06 27.50 -1.62
C THR A 646 12.27 28.26 -2.68
N SER A 647 12.61 28.10 -3.96
CA SER A 647 12.00 28.82 -5.09
C SER A 647 10.49 28.57 -5.23
N GLN A 648 10.01 27.36 -4.87
CA GLN A 648 8.60 26.95 -5.03
C GLN A 648 8.08 26.20 -3.79
N LEU A 649 7.95 26.90 -2.66
CA LEU A 649 7.38 26.34 -1.42
C LEU A 649 5.86 26.08 -1.56
N ARG A 650 5.50 24.92 -2.11
CA ARG A 650 4.12 24.42 -2.21
C ARG A 650 3.73 23.61 -0.98
N ILE A 651 4.19 22.36 -0.87
CA ILE A 651 3.85 21.44 0.24
C ILE A 651 4.42 21.92 1.59
N THR A 652 5.60 22.54 1.60
CA THR A 652 6.18 23.16 2.80
C THR A 652 5.25 24.20 3.44
N SER A 653 4.41 24.87 2.64
CA SER A 653 3.40 25.81 3.16
C SER A 653 2.26 25.11 3.91
N ASN A 654 1.93 23.86 3.55
CA ASN A 654 0.92 23.06 4.26
C ASN A 654 1.44 22.60 5.62
N VAL A 655 2.74 22.30 5.75
CA VAL A 655 3.38 22.06 7.06
C VAL A 655 3.26 23.30 7.95
N TYR A 656 3.68 24.46 7.43
CA TYR A 656 3.58 25.74 8.14
C TYR A 656 2.13 26.06 8.57
N LYS A 657 1.15 25.84 7.68
CA LYS A 657 -0.29 25.94 8.02
C LYS A 657 -0.71 24.96 9.12
N ALA A 658 -0.22 23.72 9.11
CA ALA A 658 -0.59 22.70 10.09
C ALA A 658 -0.06 23.05 11.48
N THR A 659 1.21 23.49 11.58
CA THR A 659 1.80 23.99 12.82
C THR A 659 1.02 25.18 13.37
N TYR A 660 0.68 26.15 12.51
CA TYR A 660 -0.14 27.30 12.91
C TYR A 660 -1.56 26.89 13.32
N ALA A 661 -2.18 25.91 12.66
CA ALA A 661 -3.49 25.40 13.06
C ALA A 661 -3.47 24.82 14.48
N LEU A 662 -2.49 23.97 14.80
CA LEU A 662 -2.32 23.44 16.16
C LEU A 662 -2.08 24.55 17.19
N ALA A 663 -1.20 25.51 16.89
CA ALA A 663 -0.92 26.62 17.80
C ALA A 663 -2.15 27.50 18.05
N HIS A 664 -2.96 27.80 17.02
CA HIS A 664 -4.22 28.53 17.18
C HIS A 664 -5.30 27.72 17.92
N ALA A 665 -5.37 26.39 17.73
CA ALA A 665 -6.26 25.52 18.48
C ALA A 665 -5.92 25.51 19.98
N ILE A 666 -4.63 25.34 20.32
CA ILE A 666 -4.14 25.38 21.71
C ILE A 666 -4.36 26.77 22.31
N HIS A 667 -4.09 27.85 21.58
CA HIS A 667 -4.29 29.22 22.04
C HIS A 667 -5.77 29.48 22.42
N LYS A 668 -6.73 29.01 21.61
CA LYS A 668 -8.18 29.10 21.92
C LYS A 668 -8.60 28.32 23.18
N LEU A 669 -7.82 27.34 23.64
CA LEU A 669 -8.12 26.58 24.86
C LEU A 669 -7.61 27.25 26.13
N ILE A 670 -6.41 27.86 26.07
CA ILE A 670 -5.67 28.26 27.29
C ILE A 670 -5.47 29.77 27.43
N CYS A 671 -5.79 30.57 26.41
CA CYS A 671 -5.60 32.01 26.40
C CYS A 671 -6.92 32.77 26.23
N ASN A 672 -7.15 33.77 27.10
CA ASN A 672 -8.13 34.82 26.87
C ASN A 672 -7.37 36.10 26.51
N ASP A 673 -7.66 36.67 25.34
CA ASP A 673 -6.92 37.78 24.73
C ASP A 673 -5.38 37.57 24.78
N LYS A 674 -4.67 38.31 25.63
CA LYS A 674 -3.21 38.26 25.78
C LYS A 674 -2.74 37.52 27.05
N LYS A 675 -3.63 36.86 27.79
CA LYS A 675 -3.30 36.15 29.04
C LYS A 675 -3.55 34.65 28.90
N CYS A 676 -2.48 33.87 28.88
CA CYS A 676 -2.52 32.41 28.83
C CYS A 676 -2.32 31.79 30.22
N LYS A 677 -3.06 30.71 30.51
CA LYS A 677 -2.96 29.93 31.75
C LYS A 677 -1.83 28.89 31.63
N LYS A 678 -0.77 29.05 32.41
CA LYS A 678 0.47 28.24 32.28
C LYS A 678 0.38 26.79 32.78
N ASN A 679 -0.53 26.49 33.72
CA ASN A 679 -0.59 25.18 34.40
C ASN A 679 -1.80 24.33 33.96
N ILE A 680 -2.29 24.47 32.72
CA ILE A 680 -3.37 23.64 32.19
C ILE A 680 -2.80 22.45 31.42
N LYS A 681 -3.15 21.23 31.84
CA LYS A 681 -2.98 20.02 31.04
C LYS A 681 -4.02 20.02 29.91
N VAL A 682 -3.59 20.33 28.70
CA VAL A 682 -4.43 20.27 27.49
C VAL A 682 -4.62 18.80 27.10
N SER A 683 -5.87 18.36 26.94
CA SER A 683 -6.17 17.00 26.46
C SER A 683 -6.27 16.97 24.93
N PRO A 684 -5.77 15.93 24.24
CA PRO A 684 -5.75 15.89 22.76
C PRO A 684 -7.12 16.10 22.11
N TRP A 685 -8.18 15.50 22.68
CA TRP A 685 -9.56 15.66 22.19
C TRP A 685 -10.07 17.11 22.25
N GLN A 686 -9.57 17.94 23.17
CA GLN A 686 -9.95 19.36 23.26
C GLN A 686 -9.34 20.15 22.10
N VAL A 687 -8.13 19.78 21.65
CA VAL A 687 -7.46 20.37 20.49
C VAL A 687 -8.22 20.01 19.22
N LEU A 688 -8.63 18.74 19.07
CA LEU A 688 -9.51 18.28 17.99
C LEU A 688 -10.81 19.10 17.91
N GLU A 689 -11.45 19.37 19.05
CA GLU A 689 -12.67 20.18 19.10
C GLU A 689 -12.49 21.67 18.76
N GLN A 690 -11.27 22.22 18.90
CA GLN A 690 -10.95 23.56 18.41
C GLN A 690 -10.54 23.56 16.93
N LEU A 691 -9.82 22.53 16.47
CA LEU A 691 -9.41 22.37 15.06
C LEU A 691 -10.63 22.40 14.13
N LYS A 692 -11.70 21.67 14.47
CA LYS A 692 -13.02 21.69 13.79
C LYS A 692 -13.68 23.08 13.71
N LYS A 693 -13.21 24.07 14.48
CA LYS A 693 -13.76 25.43 14.62
C LYS A 693 -12.70 26.51 14.28
N LEU A 694 -11.62 26.14 13.60
CA LEU A 694 -10.63 27.10 13.13
C LEU A 694 -11.03 27.76 11.82
N ASN A 695 -10.88 29.07 11.80
CA ASN A 695 -10.92 29.91 10.61
C ASN A 695 -10.05 31.13 10.92
N PHE A 696 -8.90 31.24 10.28
CA PHE A 696 -7.98 32.37 10.44
C PHE A 696 -7.09 32.51 9.20
N THR A 697 -6.37 33.64 9.11
CA THR A 697 -5.35 33.90 8.10
C THR A 697 -4.03 34.19 8.80
N THR A 698 -2.94 33.57 8.35
CA THR A 698 -1.59 33.83 8.86
C THR A 698 -1.09 35.22 8.45
N ARG A 699 0.00 35.72 9.06
CA ARG A 699 0.59 37.02 8.70
C ARG A 699 1.10 37.09 7.25
N ASN A 700 1.47 35.97 6.65
CA ASN A 700 1.84 35.86 5.23
C ASN A 700 0.64 35.57 4.29
N GLY A 701 -0.61 35.78 4.76
CA GLY A 701 -1.81 35.74 3.92
C GLY A 701 -2.39 34.35 3.63
N LEU A 702 -1.88 33.29 4.27
CA LEU A 702 -2.38 31.93 4.08
C LEU A 702 -3.64 31.72 4.92
N HIS A 703 -4.77 31.52 4.24
CA HIS A 703 -6.03 31.14 4.90
C HIS A 703 -5.99 29.68 5.38
N VAL A 704 -6.53 29.43 6.57
CA VAL A 704 -6.59 28.12 7.22
C VAL A 704 -7.97 27.90 7.82
N SER A 705 -8.67 26.89 7.31
CA SER A 705 -9.96 26.39 7.80
C SER A 705 -10.15 24.94 7.39
N PHE A 706 -11.01 24.21 8.09
CA PHE A 706 -11.37 22.82 7.77
C PHE A 706 -12.90 22.69 7.63
N ASP A 707 -13.35 21.81 6.74
CA ASP A 707 -14.75 21.42 6.58
C ASP A 707 -15.18 20.36 7.64
N SER A 708 -16.41 19.84 7.52
CA SER A 708 -16.91 18.76 8.38
C SER A 708 -16.09 17.45 8.28
N ASN A 709 -15.35 17.27 7.19
CA ASN A 709 -14.48 16.12 6.92
C ASN A 709 -13.01 16.41 7.26
N GLY A 710 -12.70 17.53 7.93
CA GLY A 710 -11.32 17.89 8.27
C GLY A 710 -10.46 18.25 7.04
N ASP A 711 -11.09 18.50 5.89
CA ASP A 711 -10.45 18.86 4.63
C ASP A 711 -10.44 20.40 4.45
N PRO A 712 -9.41 20.98 3.82
CA PRO A 712 -9.36 22.40 3.52
C PRO A 712 -10.05 22.70 2.17
N PRO A 713 -10.51 23.94 1.93
CA PRO A 713 -11.00 24.35 0.61
C PRO A 713 -9.97 24.10 -0.50
N ALA A 714 -10.40 23.52 -1.62
CA ALA A 714 -9.51 23.19 -2.72
C ALA A 714 -9.30 24.39 -3.65
N LEU A 715 -8.08 24.94 -3.63
CA LEU A 715 -7.54 25.89 -4.60
C LEU A 715 -6.26 25.26 -5.20
N LEU A 716 -6.21 25.17 -6.52
CA LEU A 716 -5.11 24.53 -7.27
C LEU A 716 -4.69 25.43 -8.45
N GLU A 717 -3.40 25.56 -8.69
CA GLU A 717 -2.84 26.16 -9.90
C GLU A 717 -2.78 25.11 -11.02
N LEU A 718 -3.15 25.49 -12.24
CA LEU A 718 -2.87 24.70 -13.43
C LEU A 718 -1.47 25.06 -13.94
N VAL A 719 -0.57 24.09 -13.92
CA VAL A 719 0.85 24.21 -14.30
C VAL A 719 1.08 23.49 -15.63
N ASN A 720 1.89 24.09 -16.50
CA ASN A 720 2.33 23.52 -17.78
C ASN A 720 3.86 23.66 -17.94
N TRP A 721 4.50 22.64 -18.50
CA TRP A 721 5.95 22.57 -18.63
C TRP A 721 6.38 23.18 -19.97
N GLN A 722 7.09 24.30 -19.92
CA GLN A 722 7.47 25.06 -21.11
C GLN A 722 8.99 25.21 -21.20
N PHE A 723 9.52 25.25 -22.42
CA PHE A 723 10.92 25.61 -22.62
C PHE A 723 11.11 27.11 -22.41
N ASN A 724 12.07 27.48 -21.56
CA ASN A 724 12.54 28.84 -21.42
C ASN A 724 13.48 29.23 -22.58
N LYS A 725 13.94 30.48 -22.60
CA LYS A 725 14.81 31.02 -23.67
C LYS A 725 16.18 30.32 -23.75
N ASP A 726 16.61 29.70 -22.66
CA ASP A 726 17.89 28.99 -22.54
C ASP A 726 17.78 27.49 -22.90
N GLY A 727 16.60 27.02 -23.30
CA GLY A 727 16.35 25.63 -23.69
C GLY A 727 16.14 24.66 -22.52
N HIS A 728 15.99 25.17 -21.30
CA HIS A 728 15.61 24.40 -20.11
C HIS A 728 14.09 24.38 -19.92
N LEU A 729 13.54 23.35 -19.27
CA LEU A 729 12.12 23.32 -18.91
C LEU A 729 11.88 24.10 -17.60
N ASP A 730 10.73 24.77 -17.52
CA ASP A 730 10.24 25.46 -16.32
C ASP A 730 8.71 25.29 -16.15
N PHE A 731 8.23 25.50 -14.93
CA PHE A 731 6.84 25.35 -14.49
C PHE A 731 6.06 26.67 -14.66
N MET A 732 5.27 26.78 -15.73
CA MET A 732 4.46 27.95 -16.03
C MET A 732 3.02 27.78 -15.53
N THR A 733 2.53 28.72 -14.72
CA THR A 733 1.12 28.74 -14.29
C THR A 733 0.24 29.29 -15.42
N VAL A 734 -0.66 28.47 -15.95
CA VAL A 734 -1.49 28.75 -17.14
C VAL A 734 -2.99 28.78 -16.83
N GLY A 735 -3.38 28.58 -15.57
CA GLY A 735 -4.77 28.64 -15.11
C GLY A 735 -4.89 28.27 -13.63
N GLN A 736 -6.12 28.04 -13.18
CA GLN A 736 -6.43 27.64 -11.80
C GLN A 736 -7.75 26.86 -11.71
N TYR A 737 -7.90 26.10 -10.62
CA TYR A 737 -9.13 25.46 -10.18
C TYR A 737 -9.47 25.89 -8.74
N ASP A 738 -10.68 26.42 -8.54
CA ASP A 738 -11.16 26.95 -7.25
C ASP A 738 -12.54 26.37 -6.92
N SER A 739 -12.57 25.50 -5.92
CA SER A 739 -13.78 24.79 -5.47
C SER A 739 -14.82 25.65 -4.76
N LEU A 740 -14.47 26.88 -4.37
CA LEU A 740 -15.41 27.82 -3.73
C LEU A 740 -16.23 28.62 -4.76
N ARG A 741 -15.89 28.54 -6.04
CA ARG A 741 -16.61 29.24 -7.13
C ARG A 741 -17.92 28.54 -7.52
N PRO A 742 -18.87 29.27 -8.12
CA PRO A 742 -20.09 28.69 -8.67
C PRO A 742 -19.81 27.60 -9.71
N ARG A 743 -20.74 26.63 -9.82
CA ARG A 743 -20.66 25.55 -10.81
C ARG A 743 -20.53 26.10 -12.24
N GLY A 744 -19.51 25.62 -12.96
CA GLY A 744 -19.16 26.07 -14.31
C GLY A 744 -18.09 27.16 -14.34
N GLN A 745 -17.74 27.77 -13.20
CA GLN A 745 -16.72 28.83 -13.08
C GLN A 745 -15.51 28.40 -12.23
N GLU A 746 -15.46 27.15 -11.78
CA GLU A 746 -14.38 26.66 -10.91
C GLU A 746 -13.05 26.51 -11.65
N PHE A 747 -13.07 26.26 -12.96
CA PHE A 747 -11.87 26.09 -13.81
C PHE A 747 -11.69 27.31 -14.71
N THR A 748 -10.51 27.93 -14.69
CA THR A 748 -10.20 29.11 -15.52
C THR A 748 -8.78 29.01 -16.10
N LEU A 749 -8.62 29.43 -17.36
CA LEU A 749 -7.32 29.56 -18.03
C LEU A 749 -6.87 31.03 -18.03
N SER A 750 -5.55 31.24 -17.91
CA SER A 750 -4.94 32.58 -17.76
C SER A 750 -3.64 32.77 -18.54
N GLY A 751 -3.15 31.75 -19.26
CA GLY A 751 -1.91 31.84 -20.04
C GLY A 751 -1.86 30.87 -21.22
N ASN A 752 -0.88 31.09 -22.11
CA ASN A 752 -0.64 30.22 -23.27
C ASN A 752 -0.09 28.87 -22.82
N ILE A 753 -0.54 27.79 -23.46
CA ILE A 753 -0.14 26.41 -23.17
C ILE A 753 0.76 25.90 -24.28
N SER A 754 1.88 25.27 -23.90
CA SER A 754 2.72 24.45 -24.76
C SER A 754 2.32 22.99 -24.61
N TRP A 755 2.08 22.30 -25.72
CA TRP A 755 1.68 20.90 -25.74
C TRP A 755 2.87 19.97 -25.99
N ALA A 756 2.63 18.66 -25.90
CA ALA A 756 3.62 17.59 -26.09
C ALA A 756 4.69 17.91 -27.16
N GLY A 757 5.95 18.00 -26.73
CA GLY A 757 7.09 18.27 -27.62
C GLY A 757 7.24 19.73 -28.09
N GLY A 758 6.59 20.69 -27.43
CA GLY A 758 6.67 22.12 -27.78
C GLY A 758 5.64 22.58 -28.83
N GLN A 759 4.57 21.81 -29.04
CA GLN A 759 3.55 22.13 -30.04
C GLN A 759 2.59 23.22 -29.54
N MET A 760 2.13 24.09 -30.45
CA MET A 760 1.14 25.15 -30.13
C MET A 760 -0.32 24.73 -30.35
N LYS A 761 -0.56 23.58 -31.00
CA LYS A 761 -1.91 23.03 -31.24
C LYS A 761 -2.24 21.94 -30.22
N VAL A 762 -3.48 21.94 -29.75
CA VAL A 762 -3.99 20.90 -28.84
C VAL A 762 -3.85 19.53 -29.51
N PRO A 763 -3.23 18.52 -28.85
CA PRO A 763 -3.09 17.19 -29.40
C PRO A 763 -4.44 16.49 -29.44
N VAL A 764 -4.73 15.74 -30.52
CA VAL A 764 -5.98 14.99 -30.66
C VAL A 764 -5.87 13.64 -29.92
N SER A 765 -6.88 13.30 -29.12
CA SER A 765 -6.99 12.02 -28.41
C SER A 765 -8.45 11.53 -28.40
N LEU A 766 -8.80 10.82 -29.47
CA LEU A 766 -10.10 10.24 -29.76
C LEU A 766 -9.93 8.75 -30.08
N CYS A 767 -10.94 7.93 -29.81
CA CYS A 767 -10.93 6.52 -30.25
C CYS A 767 -11.42 6.38 -31.69
N SER A 768 -12.48 7.14 -32.01
CA SER A 768 -13.05 7.32 -33.34
C SER A 768 -13.17 8.81 -33.62
N GLU A 769 -12.97 9.22 -34.87
CA GLU A 769 -13.27 10.59 -35.31
C GLU A 769 -14.79 10.83 -35.35
N SER A 770 -15.20 12.09 -35.32
CA SER A 770 -16.63 12.45 -35.41
C SER A 770 -17.22 12.06 -36.78
N CYS A 771 -18.43 11.54 -36.75
CA CYS A 771 -19.16 11.09 -37.92
C CYS A 771 -19.69 12.30 -38.71
N PRO A 772 -19.41 12.38 -40.03
CA PRO A 772 -19.94 13.45 -40.88
C PRO A 772 -21.45 13.29 -41.11
N PRO A 773 -22.14 14.35 -41.53
CA PRO A 773 -23.50 14.25 -42.08
C PRO A 773 -23.56 13.21 -43.20
N GLY A 774 -24.71 12.54 -43.34
CA GLY A 774 -24.88 11.33 -44.14
C GLY A 774 -24.60 10.03 -43.40
N THR A 775 -24.04 10.09 -42.20
CA THR A 775 -23.73 8.91 -41.40
C THR A 775 -24.27 9.02 -39.97
N ARG A 776 -24.41 7.87 -39.30
CA ARG A 776 -24.78 7.74 -37.89
C ARG A 776 -23.78 6.90 -37.11
N LYS A 777 -23.72 7.10 -35.80
CA LYS A 777 -22.85 6.33 -34.89
C LYS A 777 -23.37 4.91 -34.65
N ALA A 778 -22.49 3.93 -34.78
CA ALA A 778 -22.72 2.57 -34.33
C ALA A 778 -21.61 2.13 -33.37
N ILE A 779 -21.95 1.89 -32.11
CA ILE A 779 -21.01 1.49 -31.06
C ILE A 779 -20.36 0.14 -31.41
N GLN A 780 -19.04 0.06 -31.35
CA GLN A 780 -18.32 -1.19 -31.58
C GLN A 780 -18.59 -2.17 -30.44
N LYS A 781 -19.11 -3.37 -30.75
CA LYS A 781 -19.33 -4.43 -29.74
C LYS A 781 -18.03 -4.69 -28.96
N GLN A 782 -18.15 -4.81 -27.64
CA GLN A 782 -17.05 -5.02 -26.68
C GLN A 782 -16.03 -3.87 -26.54
N ARG A 783 -16.25 -2.69 -27.13
CA ARG A 783 -15.44 -1.48 -26.87
C ARG A 783 -16.21 -0.41 -26.07
N PRO A 784 -15.51 0.55 -25.43
CA PRO A 784 -16.16 1.67 -24.76
C PRO A 784 -16.98 2.55 -25.72
N VAL A 785 -17.97 3.28 -25.18
CA VAL A 785 -18.92 4.10 -25.98
C VAL A 785 -18.27 5.16 -26.88
N CYS A 786 -17.04 5.60 -26.57
CA CYS A 786 -16.28 6.54 -27.38
C CYS A 786 -15.68 5.90 -28.66
N CYS A 787 -15.75 4.56 -28.79
CA CYS A 787 -15.26 3.81 -29.94
C CYS A 787 -16.46 3.32 -30.79
N PHE A 788 -16.75 4.04 -31.86
CA PHE A 788 -17.88 3.78 -32.77
C PHE A 788 -17.42 3.77 -34.22
N ASN A 789 -18.22 3.14 -35.08
CA ASN A 789 -18.11 3.25 -36.53
C ASN A 789 -19.14 4.26 -37.03
N CYS A 790 -18.79 5.02 -38.07
CA CYS A 790 -19.74 5.86 -38.79
C CYS A 790 -20.34 5.02 -39.92
N ILE A 791 -21.63 4.69 -39.81
CA ILE A 791 -22.36 3.88 -40.80
C ILE A 791 -23.22 4.85 -41.64
N PRO A 792 -23.20 4.77 -42.98
CA PRO A 792 -24.11 5.53 -43.84
C PRO A 792 -25.59 5.32 -43.47
N CYS A 793 -26.43 6.30 -43.74
CA CYS A 793 -27.86 6.14 -43.58
C CYS A 793 -28.44 5.13 -44.60
N SER A 794 -29.64 4.62 -44.32
CA SER A 794 -30.32 3.70 -45.23
C SER A 794 -30.92 4.45 -46.43
N GLU A 795 -31.43 3.73 -47.44
CA GLU A 795 -32.20 4.36 -48.51
C GLU A 795 -33.46 5.06 -47.93
N GLY A 796 -33.74 6.27 -48.41
CA GLY A 796 -34.83 7.10 -47.90
C GLY A 796 -34.55 7.81 -46.56
N GLU A 797 -33.37 7.60 -45.96
CA GLU A 797 -32.95 8.26 -44.70
C GLU A 797 -31.82 9.28 -44.93
N ILE A 798 -31.71 10.27 -44.02
CA ILE A 798 -30.63 11.25 -43.97
C ILE A 798 -30.07 11.43 -42.55
N SER A 799 -28.88 12.00 -42.45
CA SER A 799 -28.30 12.54 -41.21
C SER A 799 -27.76 13.93 -41.51
N ASN A 800 -28.47 14.97 -41.08
CA ASN A 800 -28.12 16.37 -41.35
C ASN A 800 -27.12 16.95 -40.35
N GLU A 801 -27.03 16.37 -39.14
CA GLU A 801 -26.10 16.76 -38.09
C GLU A 801 -24.86 15.85 -38.07
N THR A 802 -23.72 16.41 -37.69
CA THR A 802 -22.53 15.61 -37.32
C THR A 802 -22.82 14.80 -36.07
N ASP A 803 -22.22 13.62 -35.97
CA ASP A 803 -22.24 12.79 -34.75
C ASP A 803 -23.61 12.23 -34.33
N SER A 804 -24.62 12.29 -35.21
CA SER A 804 -25.96 11.71 -35.06
C SER A 804 -25.95 10.25 -34.60
N LEU A 805 -26.86 9.91 -33.68
CA LEU A 805 -27.05 8.53 -33.20
C LEU A 805 -27.86 7.68 -34.18
N ASP A 806 -28.88 8.29 -34.78
CA ASP A 806 -29.84 7.68 -35.71
C ASP A 806 -29.98 8.52 -36.97
N CYS A 807 -30.55 7.94 -38.03
CA CYS A 807 -30.91 8.67 -39.25
C CYS A 807 -32.41 8.99 -39.27
N LEU A 808 -32.79 10.04 -39.99
CA LEU A 808 -34.16 10.54 -40.12
C LEU A 808 -34.71 10.21 -41.51
N HIS A 809 -35.94 9.70 -41.60
CA HIS A 809 -36.60 9.51 -42.89
C HIS A 809 -36.98 10.85 -43.54
N CYS A 810 -36.79 10.97 -44.85
CA CYS A 810 -37.30 12.11 -45.61
C CYS A 810 -38.84 12.09 -45.70
N PRO A 811 -39.52 13.25 -45.70
CA PRO A 811 -40.95 13.34 -45.97
C PRO A 811 -41.33 12.79 -47.36
N PRO A 812 -42.59 12.37 -47.58
CA PRO A 812 -42.99 11.66 -48.81
C PRO A 812 -42.72 12.40 -50.12
N GLU A 813 -42.74 13.74 -50.13
CA GLU A 813 -42.49 14.58 -51.31
C GLU A 813 -41.00 14.74 -51.64
N PHE A 814 -40.12 14.27 -50.74
CA PHE A 814 -38.67 14.48 -50.80
C PHE A 814 -37.90 13.15 -50.88
N TRP A 815 -36.62 13.23 -51.24
CA TRP A 815 -35.69 12.10 -51.32
C TRP A 815 -34.30 12.52 -50.83
N PRO A 816 -33.50 11.63 -50.20
CA PRO A 816 -32.12 11.92 -49.84
C PRO A 816 -31.27 12.32 -51.06
N ASN A 817 -30.34 13.26 -50.87
CA ASN A 817 -29.28 13.50 -51.84
C ASN A 817 -28.23 12.37 -51.82
N ASN A 818 -27.30 12.36 -52.79
CA ASN A 818 -26.25 11.34 -52.89
C ASN A 818 -25.29 11.26 -51.68
N LYS A 819 -25.28 12.27 -50.81
CA LYS A 819 -24.51 12.30 -49.56
C LYS A 819 -25.32 11.86 -48.34
N GLN A 820 -26.64 11.69 -48.49
CA GLN A 820 -27.60 11.45 -47.41
C GLN A 820 -27.56 12.52 -46.31
N ASP A 821 -27.12 13.74 -46.62
CA ASP A 821 -27.03 14.84 -45.64
C ASP A 821 -28.27 15.75 -45.64
N SER A 822 -29.10 15.66 -46.68
CA SER A 822 -30.25 16.55 -46.90
C SER A 822 -31.32 15.90 -47.77
N CYS A 823 -32.59 16.24 -47.50
CA CYS A 823 -33.75 15.85 -48.30
C CYS A 823 -34.00 16.90 -49.40
N LEU A 824 -34.02 16.46 -50.66
CA LEU A 824 -34.34 17.29 -51.84
C LEU A 824 -35.72 16.92 -52.38
N PRO A 825 -36.48 17.85 -53.00
CA PRO A 825 -37.76 17.53 -53.61
C PRO A 825 -37.60 16.43 -54.68
N LYS A 826 -38.51 15.46 -54.73
CA LYS A 826 -38.51 14.44 -55.78
C LYS A 826 -38.66 15.10 -57.16
N PRO A 827 -37.89 14.68 -58.19
CA PRO A 827 -38.14 15.11 -59.55
C PRO A 827 -39.53 14.62 -59.96
N VAL A 828 -40.36 15.54 -60.47
CA VAL A 828 -41.68 15.19 -60.99
C VAL A 828 -41.51 14.71 -62.41
N GLU A 829 -41.59 13.40 -62.63
CA GLU A 829 -41.77 12.85 -63.98
C GLU A 829 -43.19 13.16 -64.44
N PHE A 830 -43.31 13.99 -65.47
CA PHE A 830 -44.55 14.25 -66.18
C PHE A 830 -44.33 13.91 -67.66
N LEU A 831 -45.34 13.32 -68.29
CA LEU A 831 -45.28 12.97 -69.71
C LEU A 831 -45.14 14.26 -70.53
N SER A 832 -43.97 14.47 -71.13
CA SER A 832 -43.69 15.69 -71.88
C SER A 832 -44.28 15.62 -73.29
N TRP A 833 -44.80 16.74 -73.78
CA TRP A 833 -45.26 16.88 -75.18
C TRP A 833 -44.16 16.61 -76.21
N ASN A 834 -42.89 16.71 -75.81
CA ASN A 834 -41.73 16.44 -76.67
C ASN A 834 -41.20 15.00 -76.56
N GLU A 835 -41.74 14.17 -75.66
CA GLU A 835 -41.34 12.76 -75.53
C GLU A 835 -42.14 11.87 -76.47
N THR A 836 -41.52 10.80 -76.96
CA THR A 836 -42.08 9.91 -77.99
C THR A 836 -43.48 9.40 -77.63
N LEU A 837 -43.72 9.03 -76.36
CA LEU A 837 -45.03 8.56 -75.90
C LEU A 837 -46.07 9.69 -75.82
N GLY A 838 -45.67 10.90 -75.42
CA GLY A 838 -46.52 12.09 -75.43
C GLY A 838 -46.93 12.49 -76.84
N ILE A 839 -45.99 12.47 -77.78
CA ILE A 839 -46.23 12.73 -79.21
C ILE A 839 -47.21 11.70 -79.79
N ILE A 840 -47.02 10.41 -79.52
CA ILE A 840 -47.91 9.33 -79.98
C ILE A 840 -49.32 9.54 -79.44
N LEU A 841 -49.48 9.77 -78.14
CA LEU A 841 -50.80 9.95 -77.51
C LEU A 841 -51.51 11.23 -78.00
N ALA A 842 -50.77 12.30 -78.25
CA ALA A 842 -51.31 13.53 -78.84
C ALA A 842 -51.81 13.29 -80.28
N LEU A 843 -51.01 12.64 -81.13
CA LEU A 843 -51.40 12.34 -82.52
C LEU A 843 -52.61 11.40 -82.59
N PHE A 844 -52.65 10.35 -81.76
CA PHE A 844 -53.81 9.47 -81.68
C PHE A 844 -55.07 10.19 -81.17
N SER A 845 -54.94 11.11 -80.21
CA SER A 845 -56.06 11.90 -79.70
C SER A 845 -56.60 12.88 -80.76
N ILE A 846 -55.72 13.53 -81.52
CA ILE A 846 -56.11 14.40 -82.64
C ILE A 846 -56.80 13.60 -83.75
N ALA A 847 -56.23 12.45 -84.14
CA ALA A 847 -56.84 11.57 -85.15
C ALA A 847 -58.21 11.04 -84.69
N GLY A 848 -58.33 10.64 -83.43
CA GLY A 848 -59.60 10.21 -82.82
C GLY A 848 -60.64 11.33 -82.77
N ALA A 849 -60.25 12.55 -82.43
CA ALA A 849 -61.13 13.71 -82.45
C ALA A 849 -61.60 14.05 -83.89
N PHE A 850 -60.73 13.97 -84.89
CA PHE A 850 -61.11 14.12 -86.29
C PHE A 850 -62.12 13.04 -86.73
N MET A 851 -61.91 11.78 -86.37
CA MET A 851 -62.87 10.69 -86.68
C MET A 851 -64.17 10.73 -85.86
N ALA A 852 -64.28 11.58 -84.84
CA ALA A 852 -65.50 11.79 -84.06
C ALA A 852 -66.31 13.02 -84.52
N VAL A 853 -65.72 13.87 -85.36
CA VAL A 853 -66.34 15.09 -85.92
C VAL A 853 -66.72 14.94 -87.40
N CYS A 854 -66.08 14.01 -88.11
CA CYS A 854 -66.49 13.51 -89.43
C CYS A 854 -67.54 12.39 -89.31
#